data_AF-A0A1B1N1N0-F1
#
_entry.id   AF-A0A1B1N1N0-F1
#
_cell.length_a   1.000
_cell.length_b   1.000
_cell.length_c   1.000
_cell.angle_alpha   90.00
_cell.angle_beta   90.00
_cell.angle_gamma   90.00
#
_symmetry.space_group_name_H-M   'P 1'
#
loop_
_entity.id
_entity.type
_entity.pdbx_description
1 polymer ?
#
loop_
_entity_poly.entity_id
_entity_poly.type
_entity_poly.pdbx_seq_one_letter_code
_entity_poly.pdbx_strand_id
1 'polypeptide(L)'
;MLTGDPWKITSYPGGYDYYLNYYYKLKEEPDTPDPEVQCTVETGRELTDESPDPEVSAVIKADSRGNEAFDVLQGIPTSESLYGNVQAKEYLYKSKFVEHKGVCTYNITVSQHYDQKWTEMDGPPDANGKPTSQQHTDSKDVSKQYKVERPYSYWTVEGLEVYDIKEADLINYAFAGSGIKIMPTDYSPPIYSHMAMGQYTPAPAVDVTNPPKAAGKDVPDEDFQSDAEKAIDKVKVQNDSLIFNGTVVMNSMVSQESAPTPGQIPEPQQISRDVLYSTGNVIPISKTNKKDQPSSGTIYYDLMPVNVGGGADKSFPIYGINSVTVHTPVVNYSSITDDQAHNQKTVPNRQRAALILERPFTVRIPTSGQHVNYPGYGNRDYAKYFRTKQVRFPFDVYNESRTQFIPKDTWIDIPVNQLDTTFYLPVWVDEGDYQVYFRSIAENAPNDYEEQWEPDANLDLAHHIATDEVSVEVIGRLYDFEITDIADYNWETVFRTNLGSSQPRGLSYWIGQNGIDGDPRGNREPFSLSIHPGSNPLPGYKNVAIKTGYHFKFDFKTKGNMFGALDGIRITPTFYYVPKSGGAGFPVDLYYRTNSQPFVKIGSEEDQVHRYVILNDRLRNVPEEELEDTASYKYDHDGTGGFATKAQYEENYIDKYTKQKTPVGGYSLLLLPEQLRTLIGPKSNLPVSVDPQRANAAIQKWYGEYSLPADPYVVQAGTHLAEYGRTHGGLDEKSPIFLKDGYIIVNFNIETIQEGNLNAPHLQYIHAPMMAQFNRSQWQMEGFESQVSDPFGHLFKLNQGDVVFYHADQSSRDDFSAQVPQ
;
A
#
# COMPACT_ATOMS: atom_id res chain seq x y z
N MET A 1 80.40 -2.88 -26.10
CA MET A 1 80.05 -2.10 -24.89
C MET A 1 80.72 -0.74 -24.99
N LEU A 2 79.94 0.32 -25.12
CA LEU A 2 80.37 1.70 -24.85
C LEU A 2 79.29 2.29 -23.94
N THR A 3 79.68 2.60 -22.71
CA THR A 3 78.82 3.14 -21.65
C THR A 3 78.86 4.66 -21.69
N GLY A 4 77.71 5.30 -21.83
CA GLY A 4 77.51 6.73 -21.60
C GLY A 4 76.24 6.92 -20.78
N ASP A 5 76.31 7.72 -19.72
CA ASP A 5 75.20 7.93 -18.78
C ASP A 5 74.00 8.63 -19.45
N PRO A 6 72.76 8.19 -19.19
CA PRO A 6 71.55 8.80 -19.75
C PRO A 6 71.18 10.12 -19.04
N TRP A 7 70.47 10.99 -19.77
CA TRP A 7 69.97 12.28 -19.27
C TRP A 7 68.79 12.10 -18.30
N LYS A 8 68.81 12.84 -17.18
CA LYS A 8 67.79 12.79 -16.12
C LYS A 8 66.63 13.75 -16.43
N ILE A 9 65.38 13.25 -16.50
CA ILE A 9 64.18 14.09 -16.63
C ILE A 9 63.65 14.40 -15.22
N THR A 10 63.65 15.67 -14.82
CA THR A 10 63.07 16.14 -13.56
C THR A 10 61.72 16.81 -13.78
N SER A 11 60.62 16.05 -13.66
CA SER A 11 59.38 16.42 -12.93
C SER A 11 58.18 15.54 -13.31
N TYR A 12 57.79 14.62 -12.43
CA TYR A 12 56.44 14.04 -12.35
C TYR A 12 56.16 13.68 -10.87
N PRO A 13 54.93 13.88 -10.34
CA PRO A 13 54.65 13.73 -8.91
C PRO A 13 54.39 12.25 -8.56
N GLY A 14 55.45 11.55 -8.19
CA GLY A 14 55.42 10.18 -7.68
C GLY A 14 56.85 9.66 -7.64
N GLY A 15 57.46 9.67 -6.44
CA GLY A 15 58.90 9.57 -6.17
C GLY A 15 59.67 8.34 -6.70
N TYR A 16 59.70 8.13 -8.01
CA TYR A 16 60.52 7.14 -8.71
C TYR A 16 61.47 7.83 -9.70
N ASP A 17 62.73 7.38 -9.76
CA ASP A 17 63.70 7.81 -10.79
C ASP A 17 63.43 7.02 -12.09
N TYR A 18 63.21 7.75 -13.21
CA TYR A 18 63.05 7.15 -14.54
C TYR A 18 64.34 7.27 -15.35
N TYR A 19 64.74 6.19 -16.02
CA TYR A 19 65.88 6.14 -16.94
C TYR A 19 65.39 5.88 -18.37
N LEU A 20 65.81 6.70 -19.33
CA LEU A 20 65.52 6.52 -20.76
C LEU A 20 66.67 5.74 -21.41
N ASN A 21 66.44 4.48 -21.77
CA ASN A 21 67.42 3.66 -22.50
C ASN A 21 67.23 3.84 -24.01
N TYR A 22 68.23 4.41 -24.69
CA TYR A 22 68.28 4.44 -26.15
C TYR A 22 68.88 3.13 -26.68
N TYR A 23 68.10 2.39 -27.45
CA TYR A 23 68.61 1.31 -28.28
C TYR A 23 68.93 1.89 -29.67
N TYR A 24 70.21 2.03 -29.97
CA TYR A 24 70.65 2.30 -31.34
C TYR A 24 70.64 0.98 -32.10
N LYS A 25 69.70 0.81 -33.04
CA LYS A 25 69.84 -0.21 -34.08
C LYS A 25 71.03 0.23 -34.93
N LEU A 26 72.08 -0.61 -35.02
CA LEU A 26 73.13 -0.38 -36.01
C LEU A 26 72.43 -0.23 -37.36
N LYS A 27 72.70 0.87 -38.05
CA LYS A 27 72.29 1.03 -39.43
C LYS A 27 73.03 -0.07 -40.20
N GLU A 28 72.31 -1.13 -40.56
CA GLU A 28 72.81 -2.11 -41.51
C GLU A 28 73.23 -1.32 -42.75
N GLU A 29 74.52 -1.41 -43.07
CA GLU A 29 75.02 -1.00 -44.37
C GLU A 29 74.23 -1.79 -45.41
N PRO A 30 73.77 -1.16 -46.51
CA PRO A 30 73.04 -1.88 -47.54
C PRO A 30 73.94 -3.00 -48.04
N ASP A 31 73.47 -4.25 -47.91
CA ASP A 31 74.06 -5.39 -48.60
C ASP A 31 74.15 -5.02 -50.08
N THR A 32 75.36 -4.68 -50.52
CA THR A 32 75.66 -4.56 -51.94
C THR A 32 75.38 -5.94 -52.54
N PRO A 33 74.44 -6.07 -53.49
CA PRO A 33 74.11 -7.35 -54.06
C PRO A 33 75.38 -7.94 -54.68
N ASP A 34 75.69 -9.17 -54.28
CA ASP A 34 76.61 -10.02 -55.00
C ASP A 34 76.15 -10.04 -56.47
N PRO A 35 76.93 -9.53 -57.44
CA PRO A 35 76.46 -9.23 -58.81
C PRO A 35 75.97 -10.46 -59.60
N GLU A 36 76.03 -11.66 -59.01
CA GLU A 36 75.65 -12.93 -59.63
C GLU A 36 74.22 -13.42 -59.28
N VAL A 37 73.51 -12.78 -58.33
CA VAL A 37 72.13 -13.16 -57.93
C VAL A 37 71.14 -12.00 -58.03
N GLN A 38 70.08 -12.15 -58.83
CA GLN A 38 69.01 -11.15 -58.96
C GLN A 38 67.68 -11.71 -58.45
N CYS A 39 67.12 -11.12 -57.39
CA CYS A 39 65.82 -11.50 -56.84
C CYS A 39 64.75 -10.45 -57.16
N THR A 40 63.58 -10.93 -57.56
CA THR A 40 62.35 -10.14 -57.70
C THR A 40 61.48 -10.33 -56.47
N VAL A 41 60.64 -9.34 -56.12
CA VAL A 41 59.57 -9.46 -55.12
C VAL A 41 58.29 -8.93 -55.76
N GLU A 42 57.23 -9.72 -55.74
CA GLU A 42 55.89 -9.35 -56.14
C GLU A 42 54.88 -9.76 -55.06
N THR A 43 53.80 -9.00 -54.96
CA THR A 43 52.70 -9.33 -54.06
C THR A 43 51.91 -10.51 -54.62
N GLY A 44 51.78 -11.55 -53.81
CA GLY A 44 51.01 -12.75 -54.07
C GLY A 44 49.58 -12.67 -53.55
N ARG A 45 49.14 -13.71 -52.85
CA ARG A 45 47.80 -13.80 -52.26
C ARG A 45 47.64 -12.86 -51.07
N GLU A 46 46.42 -12.35 -50.90
CA GLU A 46 45.99 -11.69 -49.67
C GLU A 46 45.02 -12.62 -48.93
N LEU A 47 45.25 -12.82 -47.63
CA LEU A 47 44.33 -13.50 -46.72
C LEU A 47 43.77 -12.47 -45.75
N THR A 48 42.47 -12.23 -45.84
CA THR A 48 41.75 -11.34 -44.93
C THR A 48 40.79 -12.15 -44.09
N ASP A 49 40.80 -11.91 -42.79
CA ASP A 49 39.90 -12.56 -41.85
C ASP A 49 39.40 -11.54 -40.83
N GLU A 50 38.10 -11.53 -40.54
CA GLU A 50 37.48 -10.56 -39.64
C GLU A 50 36.24 -11.12 -38.93
N SER A 51 36.08 -10.74 -37.67
CA SER A 51 34.83 -10.90 -36.92
C SER A 51 34.42 -9.53 -36.35
N PRO A 52 33.84 -8.64 -37.18
CA PRO A 52 33.55 -7.26 -36.80
C PRO A 52 32.20 -7.07 -36.10
N ASP A 53 31.28 -8.04 -36.21
CA ASP A 53 29.97 -7.99 -35.56
C ASP A 53 30.04 -8.60 -34.15
N PRO A 54 29.75 -7.83 -33.08
CA PRO A 54 29.77 -8.33 -31.71
C PRO A 54 28.64 -9.31 -31.37
N GLU A 55 27.65 -9.51 -32.25
CA GLU A 55 26.47 -10.34 -32.00
C GLU A 55 25.78 -9.96 -30.68
N VAL A 56 25.65 -8.65 -30.47
CA VAL A 56 25.26 -8.09 -29.18
C VAL A 56 23.75 -8.22 -28.93
N SER A 57 23.39 -8.61 -27.70
CA SER A 57 22.01 -8.58 -27.20
C SER A 57 21.98 -8.14 -25.74
N ALA A 58 20.84 -7.57 -25.30
CA ALA A 58 20.68 -7.19 -23.90
C ALA A 58 19.24 -7.33 -23.40
N VAL A 59 19.10 -7.48 -22.08
CA VAL A 59 17.83 -7.49 -21.37
C VAL A 59 17.89 -6.58 -20.15
N ILE A 60 16.75 -5.99 -19.81
CA ILE A 60 16.54 -5.27 -18.55
C ILE A 60 15.38 -5.97 -17.85
N LYS A 61 15.57 -6.59 -16.69
CA LYS A 61 14.49 -7.29 -15.96
C LYS A 61 14.55 -6.99 -14.46
N ALA A 62 13.54 -7.41 -13.71
CA ALA A 62 13.55 -7.33 -12.25
C ALA A 62 14.74 -8.11 -11.70
N ASP A 63 15.32 -7.65 -10.59
CA ASP A 63 16.44 -8.35 -9.94
C ASP A 63 16.13 -9.79 -9.53
N SER A 64 17.17 -10.50 -9.10
CA SER A 64 17.15 -11.96 -8.88
C SER A 64 17.00 -12.74 -10.19
N ARG A 65 17.88 -12.46 -11.17
CA ARG A 65 17.96 -13.09 -12.50
C ARG A 65 17.66 -14.60 -12.48
N GLY A 66 16.62 -15.01 -13.21
CA GLY A 66 16.12 -16.38 -13.28
C GLY A 66 15.05 -16.74 -12.24
N ASN A 67 14.78 -15.85 -11.28
CA ASN A 67 13.72 -15.92 -10.29
C ASN A 67 13.11 -14.52 -10.07
N GLU A 68 12.86 -13.82 -11.18
CA GLU A 68 12.32 -12.46 -11.18
C GLU A 68 10.93 -12.44 -10.51
N ALA A 69 10.80 -11.65 -9.43
CA ALA A 69 9.52 -11.53 -8.72
C ALA A 69 8.46 -10.76 -9.52
N PHE A 70 8.89 -9.93 -10.48
CA PHE A 70 8.05 -9.08 -11.31
C PHE A 70 8.35 -9.29 -12.80
N ASP A 71 7.30 -9.29 -13.62
CA ASP A 71 7.44 -9.20 -15.06
C ASP A 71 7.47 -7.72 -15.46
N VAL A 72 8.65 -7.21 -15.81
CA VAL A 72 8.86 -5.80 -16.18
C VAL A 72 8.10 -5.38 -17.43
N LEU A 73 7.64 -6.31 -18.28
CA LEU A 73 6.79 -5.98 -19.42
C LEU A 73 5.38 -5.59 -18.95
N GLN A 74 4.90 -6.23 -17.88
CA GLN A 74 3.56 -6.01 -17.32
C GLN A 74 3.56 -4.90 -16.28
N GLY A 75 4.52 -4.92 -15.35
CA GLY A 75 4.64 -3.91 -14.31
C GLY A 75 5.70 -4.26 -13.27
N ILE A 76 6.49 -3.28 -12.88
CA ILE A 76 7.37 -3.33 -11.71
C ILE A 76 7.19 -2.04 -10.87
N PRO A 77 7.00 -2.15 -9.55
CA PRO A 77 6.88 -0.98 -8.69
C PRO A 77 8.17 -0.19 -8.56
N THR A 78 8.06 1.10 -8.21
CA THR A 78 9.16 1.84 -7.60
C THR A 78 9.65 1.15 -6.32
N SER A 79 10.89 1.44 -5.90
CA SER A 79 11.54 0.78 -4.76
C SER A 79 11.80 -0.73 -4.92
N GLU A 80 11.45 -1.32 -6.06
CA GLU A 80 12.07 -2.54 -6.57
C GLU A 80 13.29 -2.20 -7.43
N SER A 81 14.10 -3.22 -7.73
CA SER A 81 15.36 -3.04 -8.46
C SER A 81 15.44 -3.90 -9.72
N LEU A 82 16.19 -3.40 -10.68
CA LEU A 82 16.40 -3.99 -12.00
C LEU A 82 17.84 -4.49 -12.15
N TYR A 83 18.00 -5.54 -12.96
CA TYR A 83 19.28 -5.86 -13.57
C TYR A 83 19.30 -5.54 -15.06
N GLY A 84 20.47 -5.14 -15.55
CA GLY A 84 20.81 -5.13 -16.97
C GLY A 84 21.83 -6.22 -17.26
N ASN A 85 21.64 -6.98 -18.34
CA ASN A 85 22.60 -8.00 -18.77
C ASN A 85 22.83 -7.90 -20.27
N VAL A 86 24.09 -7.77 -20.68
CA VAL A 86 24.53 -7.70 -22.08
C VAL A 86 25.31 -8.97 -22.42
N GLN A 87 25.08 -9.51 -23.61
CA GLN A 87 25.86 -10.60 -24.21
C GLN A 87 26.46 -10.09 -25.50
N ALA A 88 27.73 -10.41 -25.71
CA ALA A 88 28.49 -10.04 -26.90
C ALA A 88 29.72 -10.95 -27.02
N LYS A 89 30.37 -10.94 -28.18
CA LYS A 89 31.67 -11.58 -28.39
C LYS A 89 32.75 -11.00 -27.47
N GLU A 90 33.60 -11.87 -26.93
CA GLU A 90 34.68 -11.52 -26.01
C GLU A 90 35.75 -10.62 -26.63
N TYR A 91 35.95 -10.65 -27.95
CA TYR A 91 36.74 -9.67 -28.69
C TYR A 91 36.26 -9.59 -30.14
N LEU A 92 36.67 -8.53 -30.83
CA LEU A 92 36.54 -8.40 -32.29
C LEU A 92 37.93 -8.34 -32.90
N TYR A 93 38.04 -8.76 -34.16
CA TYR A 93 39.31 -8.65 -34.85
C TYR A 93 39.12 -8.43 -36.35
N LYS A 94 40.17 -7.89 -36.95
CA LYS A 94 40.36 -7.81 -38.40
C LYS A 94 41.83 -8.01 -38.71
N SER A 95 42.12 -8.87 -39.67
CA SER A 95 43.48 -9.22 -40.07
C SER A 95 43.63 -9.22 -41.58
N LYS A 96 44.83 -8.84 -42.03
CA LYS A 96 45.26 -8.89 -43.43
C LYS A 96 46.69 -9.42 -43.49
N PHE A 97 46.85 -10.65 -43.99
CA PHE A 97 48.14 -11.25 -44.27
C PHE A 97 48.41 -11.21 -45.77
N VAL A 98 49.62 -10.83 -46.15
CA VAL A 98 50.01 -10.68 -47.56
C VAL A 98 51.19 -11.58 -47.87
N GLU A 99 51.05 -12.40 -48.90
CA GLU A 99 52.12 -13.23 -49.44
C GLU A 99 53.02 -12.35 -50.30
N HIS A 100 54.33 -12.44 -50.06
CA HIS A 100 55.36 -11.91 -50.94
C HIS A 100 56.01 -13.10 -51.61
N LYS A 101 56.00 -13.12 -52.94
CA LYS A 101 56.63 -14.17 -53.74
C LYS A 101 57.61 -13.57 -54.72
N GLY A 102 58.58 -14.35 -55.13
CA GLY A 102 59.64 -13.86 -56.00
C GLY A 102 60.43 -14.99 -56.60
N VAL A 103 61.31 -14.66 -57.53
CA VAL A 103 62.28 -15.61 -58.09
C VAL A 103 63.66 -14.99 -57.99
N CYS A 104 64.57 -15.71 -57.34
CA CYS A 104 66.00 -15.43 -57.38
C CYS A 104 66.61 -16.17 -58.58
N THR A 105 67.19 -15.41 -59.50
CA THR A 105 67.87 -15.90 -60.69
C THR A 105 69.38 -15.91 -60.45
N TYR A 106 70.00 -17.05 -60.71
CA TYR A 106 71.42 -17.30 -60.60
C TYR A 106 72.01 -17.61 -61.97
N ASN A 107 73.14 -17.00 -62.32
CA ASN A 107 73.89 -17.36 -63.51
C ASN A 107 75.11 -18.20 -63.08
N ILE A 108 75.04 -19.51 -63.29
CA ILE A 108 76.05 -20.45 -62.81
C ILE A 108 76.88 -20.97 -63.98
N THR A 109 78.19 -20.92 -63.86
CA THR A 109 79.12 -21.53 -64.82
C THR A 109 79.44 -22.95 -64.36
N VAL A 110 79.09 -23.94 -65.18
CA VAL A 110 79.52 -25.33 -64.96
C VAL A 110 80.69 -25.63 -65.89
N SER A 111 81.82 -26.03 -65.31
CA SER A 111 83.03 -26.40 -66.01
C SER A 111 83.26 -27.90 -65.92
N GLN A 112 83.41 -28.55 -67.07
CA GLN A 112 83.74 -29.97 -67.19
C GLN A 112 85.11 -30.11 -67.85
N HIS A 113 86.03 -30.75 -67.13
CA HIS A 113 87.34 -31.12 -67.65
C HIS A 113 87.24 -32.47 -68.38
N TYR A 114 87.67 -32.53 -69.64
CA TYR A 114 87.73 -33.77 -70.41
C TYR A 114 89.16 -34.19 -70.70
N ASP A 115 89.51 -35.41 -70.30
CA ASP A 115 90.77 -36.06 -70.65
C ASP A 115 90.58 -36.79 -71.99
N GLN A 116 91.08 -36.21 -73.07
CA GLN A 116 90.91 -36.75 -74.42
C GLN A 116 92.01 -37.75 -74.75
N LYS A 117 91.63 -38.94 -75.20
CA LYS A 117 92.56 -39.95 -75.72
C LYS A 117 92.05 -40.52 -77.03
N TRP A 118 92.83 -40.36 -78.10
CA TRP A 118 92.50 -40.93 -79.39
C TRP A 118 93.75 -41.41 -80.13
N THR A 119 93.55 -42.16 -81.21
CA THR A 119 94.63 -42.77 -81.99
C THR A 119 94.47 -42.37 -83.45
N GLU A 120 95.48 -41.70 -84.00
CA GLU A 120 95.54 -41.30 -85.41
C GLU A 120 96.70 -42.01 -86.13
N MET A 121 96.54 -42.23 -87.44
CA MET A 121 97.56 -42.87 -88.28
C MET A 121 98.48 -41.81 -88.91
N ASP A 122 99.14 -41.02 -88.07
CA ASP A 122 99.97 -39.87 -88.45
C ASP A 122 101.41 -39.95 -87.92
N GLY A 123 101.79 -41.08 -87.30
CA GLY A 123 103.15 -41.35 -86.86
C GLY A 123 104.13 -41.58 -88.02
N PRO A 124 105.45 -41.44 -87.79
CA PRO A 124 106.47 -41.57 -88.83
C PRO A 124 106.35 -42.90 -89.60
N PRO A 125 106.59 -42.91 -90.93
CA PRO A 125 106.40 -44.09 -91.74
C PRO A 125 107.28 -45.24 -91.23
N ASP A 126 106.71 -46.44 -91.13
CA ASP A 126 107.51 -47.64 -90.91
C ASP A 126 108.47 -47.89 -92.08
N ALA A 127 109.39 -48.85 -91.95
CA ALA A 127 110.40 -49.15 -92.97
C ALA A 127 109.82 -49.48 -94.37
N ASN A 128 108.49 -49.68 -94.48
CA ASN A 128 107.77 -49.96 -95.71
C ASN A 128 106.86 -48.80 -96.18
N GLY A 129 107.00 -47.62 -95.57
CA GLY A 129 106.31 -46.40 -95.98
C GLY A 129 104.86 -46.28 -95.54
N LYS A 130 104.37 -47.12 -94.60
CA LYS A 130 103.01 -47.00 -94.04
C LYS A 130 103.01 -46.15 -92.76
N PRO A 131 102.05 -45.21 -92.59
CA PRO A 131 101.94 -44.43 -91.36
C PRO A 131 101.74 -45.33 -90.15
N THR A 132 102.47 -45.07 -89.06
CA THR A 132 102.29 -45.77 -87.78
C THR A 132 101.23 -45.05 -86.93
N SER A 133 100.50 -45.78 -86.07
CA SER A 133 99.49 -45.16 -85.21
C SER A 133 100.14 -44.48 -84.01
N GLN A 134 99.93 -43.18 -83.83
CA GLN A 134 100.38 -42.43 -82.65
C GLN A 134 99.20 -42.23 -81.70
N GLN A 135 99.42 -42.48 -80.40
CA GLN A 135 98.44 -42.08 -79.37
C GLN A 135 98.59 -40.60 -79.09
N HIS A 136 97.47 -39.90 -79.15
CA HIS A 136 97.36 -38.50 -78.78
C HIS A 136 96.59 -38.39 -77.48
N THR A 137 97.10 -37.55 -76.59
CA THR A 137 96.43 -37.15 -75.36
C THR A 137 96.32 -35.64 -75.37
N ASP A 138 95.11 -35.12 -75.15
CA ASP A 138 94.85 -33.70 -75.01
C ASP A 138 93.89 -33.50 -73.85
N SER A 139 93.74 -32.27 -73.38
CA SER A 139 92.71 -31.93 -72.40
C SER A 139 91.91 -30.74 -72.88
N LYS A 140 90.60 -30.79 -72.63
CA LYS A 140 89.70 -29.71 -73.01
C LYS A 140 88.74 -29.39 -71.88
N ASP A 141 88.77 -28.13 -71.46
CA ASP A 141 87.77 -27.57 -70.56
C ASP A 141 86.58 -27.05 -71.37
N VAL A 142 85.39 -27.51 -71.00
CA VAL A 142 84.13 -26.98 -71.52
C VAL A 142 83.40 -26.31 -70.38
N SER A 143 83.22 -25.00 -70.49
CA SER A 143 82.41 -24.21 -69.56
C SER A 143 81.13 -23.79 -70.25
N LYS A 144 79.99 -24.06 -69.61
CA LYS A 144 78.66 -23.61 -70.06
C LYS A 144 77.97 -22.84 -68.94
N GLN A 145 77.29 -21.76 -69.31
CA GLN A 145 76.49 -20.98 -68.36
C GLN A 145 75.05 -21.50 -68.35
N TYR A 146 74.53 -21.69 -67.15
CA TYR A 146 73.17 -22.14 -66.89
C TYR A 146 72.46 -21.13 -66.00
N LYS A 147 71.19 -20.89 -66.33
CA LYS A 147 70.31 -20.05 -65.52
C LYS A 147 69.59 -20.97 -64.54
N VAL A 148 69.76 -20.72 -63.25
CA VAL A 148 69.09 -21.45 -62.18
C VAL A 148 68.10 -20.51 -61.51
N GLU A 149 66.83 -20.88 -61.48
CA GLU A 149 65.78 -20.12 -60.83
C GLU A 149 65.39 -20.77 -59.51
N ARG A 150 65.26 -19.94 -58.46
CA ARG A 150 64.75 -20.34 -57.16
C ARG A 150 63.54 -19.48 -56.80
N PRO A 151 62.32 -19.99 -57.02
CA PRO A 151 61.14 -19.30 -56.51
C PRO A 151 61.19 -19.28 -54.99
N TYR A 152 60.61 -18.24 -54.40
CA TYR A 152 60.42 -18.17 -52.97
C TYR A 152 59.11 -17.47 -52.59
N SER A 153 58.59 -17.76 -51.39
CA SER A 153 57.45 -17.02 -50.82
C SER A 153 57.44 -16.99 -49.29
N TYR A 154 56.97 -15.87 -48.74
CA TYR A 154 56.77 -15.64 -47.30
C TYR A 154 55.59 -14.70 -47.07
N TRP A 155 55.12 -14.57 -45.82
CA TRP A 155 53.95 -13.80 -45.45
C TRP A 155 54.29 -12.71 -44.43
N THR A 156 53.71 -11.52 -44.62
CA THR A 156 53.75 -10.40 -43.66
C THR A 156 52.35 -10.08 -43.13
N VAL A 157 52.29 -9.51 -41.92
CA VAL A 157 51.07 -8.87 -41.41
C VAL A 157 51.03 -7.44 -41.93
N GLU A 158 50.08 -7.15 -42.82
CA GLU A 158 49.85 -5.77 -43.31
C GLU A 158 48.67 -5.09 -42.58
N GLY A 159 47.85 -5.87 -41.86
CA GLY A 159 46.76 -5.36 -41.03
C GLY A 159 46.45 -6.28 -39.86
N LEU A 160 46.33 -5.72 -38.66
CA LEU A 160 45.90 -6.41 -37.45
C LEU A 160 45.22 -5.41 -36.50
N GLU A 161 43.90 -5.49 -36.40
CA GLU A 161 43.08 -4.78 -35.42
C GLU A 161 42.48 -5.83 -34.47
N VAL A 162 42.63 -5.64 -33.17
CA VAL A 162 42.02 -6.51 -32.13
C VAL A 162 41.39 -5.60 -31.08
N TYR A 163 40.19 -5.94 -30.66
CA TYR A 163 39.33 -5.09 -29.88
C TYR A 163 38.84 -5.79 -28.62
N ASP A 164 39.04 -5.20 -27.44
CA ASP A 164 38.53 -5.71 -26.18
C ASP A 164 37.29 -4.96 -25.69
N ILE A 165 36.45 -5.61 -24.88
CA ILE A 165 35.26 -4.97 -24.33
C ILE A 165 35.67 -3.89 -23.33
N LYS A 166 35.22 -2.66 -23.56
CA LYS A 166 35.37 -1.54 -22.64
C LYS A 166 34.24 -1.49 -21.62
N GLU A 167 33.00 -1.39 -22.10
CA GLU A 167 31.79 -1.23 -21.30
C GLU A 167 30.52 -1.39 -22.15
N ALA A 168 29.36 -1.45 -21.50
CA ALA A 168 28.07 -1.30 -22.16
C ALA A 168 27.15 -0.33 -21.41
N ASP A 169 26.45 0.52 -22.16
CA ASP A 169 25.43 1.42 -21.64
C ASP A 169 24.04 0.90 -21.97
N LEU A 170 23.13 0.91 -20.99
CA LEU A 170 21.70 0.62 -21.17
C LEU A 170 20.88 1.82 -20.70
N ILE A 171 19.89 2.23 -21.48
CA ILE A 171 19.04 3.40 -21.26
C ILE A 171 17.60 2.92 -21.16
N ASN A 172 16.90 3.33 -20.09
CA ASN A 172 15.47 3.15 -19.89
C ASN A 172 14.95 4.15 -18.84
N TYR A 173 13.73 4.63 -19.00
CA TYR A 173 13.05 5.52 -18.05
C TYR A 173 13.15 5.08 -16.57
N ALA A 174 13.07 3.78 -16.29
CA ALA A 174 12.99 3.23 -14.93
C ALA A 174 14.27 3.43 -14.11
N PHE A 175 15.43 3.60 -14.76
CA PHE A 175 16.69 3.83 -14.05
C PHE A 175 16.76 5.25 -13.45
N ALA A 176 17.52 5.40 -12.36
CA ALA A 176 17.65 6.68 -11.64
C ALA A 176 18.09 7.85 -12.54
N GLY A 177 19.14 7.62 -13.35
CA GLY A 177 19.61 8.57 -14.37
C GLY A 177 18.99 8.35 -15.76
N SER A 178 17.96 7.52 -15.87
CA SER A 178 17.44 6.97 -17.13
C SER A 178 18.42 6.09 -17.92
N GLY A 179 19.51 5.66 -17.28
CA GLY A 179 20.45 4.69 -17.83
C GLY A 179 21.43 4.18 -16.78
N ILE A 180 22.16 3.13 -17.16
CA ILE A 180 23.22 2.49 -16.40
C ILE A 180 24.41 2.21 -17.32
N LYS A 181 25.60 2.20 -16.72
CA LYS A 181 26.87 1.83 -17.36
C LYS A 181 27.38 0.55 -16.71
N ILE A 182 27.74 -0.43 -17.52
CA ILE A 182 28.13 -1.78 -17.09
C ILE A 182 29.57 -2.01 -17.51
N MET A 183 30.46 -2.08 -16.52
CA MET A 183 31.86 -2.42 -16.74
C MET A 183 32.02 -3.94 -16.75
N PRO A 184 32.90 -4.50 -17.59
CA PRO A 184 33.15 -5.93 -17.62
C PRO A 184 33.78 -6.43 -16.30
N THR A 185 33.21 -7.48 -15.72
CA THR A 185 33.69 -8.14 -14.49
C THR A 185 34.22 -9.53 -14.83
N ASP A 186 35.33 -9.96 -14.21
CA ASP A 186 35.97 -11.26 -14.48
C ASP A 186 36.26 -11.54 -15.97
N TYR A 187 36.47 -10.47 -16.73
CA TYR A 187 36.79 -10.50 -18.15
C TYR A 187 38.30 -10.38 -18.36
N SER A 188 38.84 -11.20 -19.26
CA SER A 188 40.22 -11.11 -19.70
C SER A 188 40.26 -10.86 -21.20
N PRO A 189 40.89 -9.78 -21.67
CA PRO A 189 41.03 -9.53 -23.10
C PRO A 189 41.94 -10.58 -23.76
N PRO A 190 41.85 -10.78 -25.09
CA PRO A 190 42.72 -11.73 -25.79
C PRO A 190 44.18 -11.34 -25.66
N ILE A 191 45.06 -12.32 -25.50
CA ILE A 191 46.50 -12.11 -25.38
C ILE A 191 47.16 -12.52 -26.68
N TYR A 192 47.89 -11.61 -27.31
CA TYR A 192 48.58 -11.89 -28.55
C TYR A 192 49.89 -11.11 -28.69
N SER A 193 50.77 -11.61 -29.55
CA SER A 193 52.04 -10.96 -29.87
C SER A 193 52.32 -11.02 -31.36
N HIS A 194 52.87 -9.93 -31.87
CA HIS A 194 53.24 -9.77 -33.27
C HIS A 194 54.70 -9.33 -33.36
N MET A 195 55.47 -9.92 -34.28
CA MET A 195 56.82 -9.46 -34.61
C MET A 195 57.02 -9.45 -36.12
N ALA A 196 57.41 -8.29 -36.66
CA ALA A 196 57.78 -8.14 -38.05
C ALA A 196 59.14 -8.78 -38.31
N MET A 197 59.16 -9.98 -38.88
CA MET A 197 60.33 -10.82 -39.18
C MET A 197 60.35 -11.31 -40.62
N GLY A 198 59.32 -10.96 -41.41
CA GLY A 198 59.11 -11.38 -42.77
C GLY A 198 60.29 -11.01 -43.66
N GLN A 199 61.01 -12.01 -44.16
CA GLN A 199 62.19 -11.80 -44.99
C GLN A 199 62.53 -13.03 -45.83
N TYR A 200 63.33 -12.80 -46.86
CA TYR A 200 63.98 -13.85 -47.65
C TYR A 200 65.50 -13.66 -47.65
N THR A 201 66.23 -14.76 -47.71
CA THR A 201 67.69 -14.78 -47.78
C THR A 201 68.12 -15.71 -48.93
N PRO A 202 68.63 -15.16 -50.05
CA PRO A 202 69.12 -15.98 -51.15
C PRO A 202 70.34 -16.79 -50.74
N ALA A 203 70.52 -17.97 -51.32
CA ALA A 203 71.79 -18.71 -51.24
C ALA A 203 72.89 -17.94 -52.00
N PRO A 204 74.18 -18.08 -51.64
CA PRO A 204 75.28 -17.52 -52.44
C PRO A 204 75.37 -18.23 -53.80
N ALA A 205 75.79 -17.52 -54.85
CA ALA A 205 76.11 -18.13 -56.14
C ALA A 205 77.42 -18.94 -56.02
N VAL A 206 77.44 -20.14 -56.61
CA VAL A 206 78.63 -21.01 -56.60
C VAL A 206 78.76 -21.69 -57.96
N ASP A 207 79.84 -21.39 -58.66
CA ASP A 207 80.22 -22.08 -59.90
C ASP A 207 80.60 -23.55 -59.63
N VAL A 208 80.26 -24.43 -60.58
CA VAL A 208 80.42 -25.88 -60.42
C VAL A 208 81.57 -26.36 -61.28
N THR A 209 82.50 -27.11 -60.68
CA THR A 209 83.51 -27.87 -61.43
C THR A 209 83.21 -29.35 -61.29
N ASN A 210 82.82 -29.98 -62.40
CA ASN A 210 82.54 -31.39 -62.43
C ASN A 210 83.84 -32.22 -62.41
N PRO A 211 83.82 -33.44 -61.83
CA PRO A 211 84.99 -34.31 -61.83
C PRO A 211 85.44 -34.67 -63.27
N PRO A 212 86.76 -34.84 -63.51
CA PRO A 212 87.29 -35.12 -64.85
C PRO A 212 86.67 -36.36 -65.51
N LYS A 213 86.38 -36.27 -66.81
CA LYS A 213 85.72 -37.33 -67.58
C LYS A 213 86.53 -37.68 -68.84
N ALA A 214 86.64 -38.96 -69.17
CA ALA A 214 87.35 -39.39 -70.37
C ALA A 214 86.52 -39.15 -71.65
N ALA A 215 87.15 -38.63 -72.70
CA ALA A 215 86.54 -38.43 -74.03
C ALA A 215 87.45 -38.90 -75.19
N GLY A 216 86.87 -39.07 -76.38
CA GLY A 216 87.61 -39.33 -77.63
C GLY A 216 88.17 -38.04 -78.26
N LYS A 217 88.47 -38.06 -79.56
CA LYS A 217 88.97 -36.88 -80.30
C LYS A 217 88.00 -35.69 -80.26
N ASP A 218 86.69 -35.96 -80.30
CA ASP A 218 85.63 -34.96 -80.16
C ASP A 218 84.97 -35.10 -78.78
N VAL A 219 84.79 -33.97 -78.10
CA VAL A 219 84.16 -33.92 -76.78
C VAL A 219 82.63 -33.91 -76.93
N PRO A 220 81.88 -34.73 -76.15
CA PRO A 220 80.42 -34.74 -76.21
C PRO A 220 79.81 -33.38 -75.81
N ASP A 221 78.76 -32.96 -76.50
CA ASP A 221 77.98 -31.75 -76.17
C ASP A 221 76.95 -32.07 -75.07
N GLU A 222 77.44 -32.27 -73.84
CA GLU A 222 76.61 -32.63 -72.70
C GLU A 222 75.93 -31.41 -72.07
N ASP A 223 74.71 -31.60 -71.59
CA ASP A 223 73.97 -30.61 -70.81
C ASP A 223 74.21 -30.84 -69.32
N PHE A 224 74.77 -29.84 -68.65
CA PHE A 224 75.14 -29.84 -67.23
C PHE A 224 74.14 -29.04 -66.37
N GLN A 225 72.94 -28.76 -66.89
CA GLN A 225 71.86 -28.08 -66.16
C GLN A 225 71.58 -28.74 -64.80
N SER A 226 71.59 -30.08 -64.72
CA SER A 226 71.36 -30.81 -63.46
C SER A 226 72.46 -30.57 -62.42
N ASP A 227 73.70 -30.30 -62.84
CA ASP A 227 74.82 -30.03 -61.94
C ASP A 227 74.73 -28.58 -61.39
N ALA A 228 74.37 -27.62 -62.25
CA ALA A 228 74.05 -26.25 -61.85
C ALA A 228 72.87 -26.20 -60.86
N GLU A 229 71.82 -26.98 -61.11
CA GLU A 229 70.65 -27.05 -60.23
C GLU A 229 70.96 -27.69 -58.87
N LYS A 230 71.97 -28.56 -58.78
CA LYS A 230 72.32 -29.21 -57.51
C LYS A 230 73.22 -28.34 -56.63
N ALA A 231 73.93 -27.38 -57.22
CA ALA A 231 74.89 -26.54 -56.51
C ALA A 231 74.27 -25.38 -55.74
N ILE A 232 73.07 -24.94 -56.13
CA ILE A 232 72.39 -23.79 -55.52
C ILE A 232 71.27 -24.28 -54.60
N ASP A 233 71.45 -24.04 -53.31
CA ASP A 233 70.41 -24.29 -52.31
C ASP A 233 69.15 -23.45 -52.56
N LYS A 234 68.03 -23.90 -52.00
CA LYS A 234 66.77 -23.15 -52.03
C LYS A 234 66.89 -21.87 -51.19
N VAL A 235 66.22 -20.80 -51.62
CA VAL A 235 66.12 -19.53 -50.87
C VAL A 235 65.53 -19.80 -49.49
N LYS A 236 66.13 -19.24 -48.44
CA LYS A 236 65.59 -19.32 -47.08
C LYS A 236 64.55 -18.22 -46.90
N VAL A 237 63.40 -18.57 -46.34
CA VAL A 237 62.27 -17.65 -46.14
C VAL A 237 61.73 -17.78 -44.72
N GLN A 238 61.20 -16.66 -44.21
CA GLN A 238 60.66 -16.55 -42.87
C GLN A 238 59.44 -15.62 -42.92
N ASN A 239 58.33 -16.04 -42.30
CA ASN A 239 57.17 -15.17 -42.12
C ASN A 239 57.39 -14.20 -40.94
N ASP A 240 56.55 -13.17 -40.87
CA ASP A 240 56.25 -12.52 -39.60
C ASP A 240 55.77 -13.54 -38.54
N SER A 241 55.82 -13.16 -37.27
CA SER A 241 55.31 -13.99 -36.17
C SER A 241 53.99 -13.43 -35.66
N LEU A 242 52.98 -14.29 -35.51
CA LEU A 242 51.73 -13.97 -34.81
C LEU A 242 51.32 -15.15 -33.94
N ILE A 243 51.29 -14.92 -32.63
CA ILE A 243 50.77 -15.87 -31.65
C ILE A 243 49.55 -15.23 -31.00
N PHE A 244 48.39 -15.89 -31.08
CA PHE A 244 47.11 -15.38 -30.57
C PHE A 244 46.49 -16.39 -29.62
N ASN A 245 46.24 -15.99 -28.37
CA ASN A 245 45.76 -16.87 -27.28
C ASN A 245 46.55 -18.19 -27.20
N GLY A 246 47.88 -18.12 -27.35
CA GLY A 246 48.78 -19.28 -27.34
C GLY A 246 48.79 -20.12 -28.63
N THR A 247 47.93 -19.82 -29.62
CA THR A 247 47.92 -20.47 -30.93
C THR A 247 48.86 -19.76 -31.88
N VAL A 248 49.76 -20.49 -32.54
CA VAL A 248 50.65 -19.93 -33.57
C VAL A 248 49.85 -19.74 -34.85
N VAL A 249 49.40 -18.51 -35.10
CA VAL A 249 48.69 -18.11 -36.33
C VAL A 249 49.69 -17.94 -37.47
N MET A 250 50.87 -17.39 -37.19
CA MET A 250 51.94 -17.28 -38.19
C MET A 250 53.29 -17.63 -37.56
N ASN A 251 53.99 -18.56 -38.22
CA ASN A 251 55.22 -19.15 -37.71
C ASN A 251 56.45 -18.54 -38.39
N SER A 252 57.32 -17.91 -37.61
CA SER A 252 58.56 -17.31 -38.08
C SER A 252 59.75 -18.28 -38.06
N MET A 253 59.56 -19.60 -38.05
CA MET A 253 60.67 -20.53 -38.28
C MET A 253 61.15 -20.45 -39.74
N VAL A 254 62.48 -20.39 -39.92
CA VAL A 254 63.10 -20.37 -41.25
C VAL A 254 62.80 -21.67 -41.99
N SER A 255 62.38 -21.54 -43.24
CA SER A 255 62.07 -22.64 -44.16
C SER A 255 62.73 -22.40 -45.53
N GLN A 256 62.71 -23.40 -46.39
CA GLN A 256 63.27 -23.30 -47.74
C GLN A 256 62.16 -23.15 -48.76
N GLU A 257 62.35 -22.27 -49.75
CA GLU A 257 61.44 -22.00 -50.87
C GLU A 257 60.09 -21.37 -50.45
N SER A 258 59.30 -22.01 -49.59
CA SER A 258 58.02 -21.45 -49.14
C SER A 258 57.89 -21.54 -47.64
N ALA A 259 57.58 -20.41 -47.01
CA ALA A 259 57.14 -20.40 -45.63
C ALA A 259 55.70 -20.92 -45.50
N PRO A 260 55.30 -21.45 -44.33
CA PRO A 260 53.95 -21.95 -44.11
C PRO A 260 52.90 -20.86 -44.37
N THR A 261 51.76 -21.22 -44.95
CA THR A 261 50.62 -20.29 -45.05
C THR A 261 50.10 -19.95 -43.65
N PRO A 262 49.74 -18.68 -43.37
CA PRO A 262 49.14 -18.29 -42.10
C PRO A 262 47.88 -19.12 -41.78
N GLY A 263 47.71 -19.44 -40.50
CA GLY A 263 46.47 -19.98 -39.95
C GLY A 263 45.41 -18.90 -39.74
N GLN A 264 44.31 -19.29 -39.11
CA GLN A 264 43.24 -18.37 -38.73
C GLN A 264 43.42 -17.89 -37.30
N ILE A 265 42.97 -16.66 -37.02
CA ILE A 265 42.81 -16.20 -35.64
C ILE A 265 41.66 -17.02 -35.02
N PRO A 266 41.78 -17.48 -33.76
CA PRO A 266 40.69 -18.18 -33.09
C PRO A 266 39.37 -17.39 -33.18
N GLU A 267 38.25 -18.08 -33.37
CA GLU A 267 36.95 -17.43 -33.44
C GLU A 267 36.53 -16.94 -32.04
N PRO A 268 36.14 -15.65 -31.88
CA PRO A 268 35.71 -15.11 -30.61
C PRO A 268 34.43 -15.80 -30.12
N GLN A 269 34.42 -16.15 -28.83
CA GLN A 269 33.26 -16.76 -28.19
C GLN A 269 32.36 -15.69 -27.54
N GLN A 270 31.12 -16.05 -27.20
CA GLN A 270 30.26 -15.20 -26.38
C GLN A 270 30.82 -15.12 -24.95
N ILE A 271 30.83 -13.92 -24.38
CA ILE A 271 31.22 -13.73 -22.98
C ILE A 271 30.31 -14.50 -22.02
N SER A 272 30.82 -14.81 -20.82
CA SER A 272 29.97 -15.30 -19.74
C SER A 272 28.84 -14.30 -19.44
N ARG A 273 27.69 -14.83 -19.01
CA ARG A 273 26.52 -14.04 -18.58
C ARG A 273 26.80 -13.08 -17.43
N ASP A 274 27.92 -13.25 -16.73
CA ASP A 274 28.31 -12.44 -15.59
C ASP A 274 29.26 -11.29 -15.95
N VAL A 275 29.82 -11.29 -17.16
CA VAL A 275 30.82 -10.29 -17.55
C VAL A 275 30.21 -8.90 -17.64
N LEU A 276 29.16 -8.74 -18.44
CA LEU A 276 28.39 -7.49 -18.54
C LEU A 276 27.04 -7.66 -17.83
N TYR A 277 27.08 -7.67 -16.51
CA TYR A 277 25.91 -7.80 -15.64
C TYR A 277 25.93 -6.71 -14.56
N SER A 278 24.84 -5.96 -14.45
CA SER A 278 24.64 -4.96 -13.40
C SER A 278 23.30 -5.21 -12.72
N THR A 279 23.31 -5.35 -11.40
CA THR A 279 22.16 -5.68 -10.54
C THR A 279 22.01 -4.63 -9.45
N GLY A 280 20.85 -4.56 -8.78
CA GLY A 280 20.60 -3.63 -7.68
C GLY A 280 20.26 -2.21 -8.14
N ASN A 281 19.84 -2.05 -9.40
CA ASN A 281 19.47 -0.73 -9.92
C ASN A 281 18.03 -0.38 -9.50
N VAL A 282 17.89 0.23 -8.32
CA VAL A 282 16.60 0.60 -7.72
C VAL A 282 15.87 1.63 -8.60
N ILE A 283 14.58 1.37 -8.86
CA ILE A 283 13.68 2.31 -9.54
C ILE A 283 13.30 3.41 -8.53
N PRO A 284 13.67 4.68 -8.76
CA PRO A 284 13.36 5.74 -7.80
C PRO A 284 11.87 6.03 -7.68
N ILE A 285 11.44 6.42 -6.48
CA ILE A 285 10.06 6.89 -6.21
C ILE A 285 9.65 8.13 -7.03
N SER A 286 10.60 8.86 -7.61
CA SER A 286 10.29 9.98 -8.51
C SER A 286 9.79 9.55 -9.89
N LYS A 287 9.83 8.25 -10.21
CA LYS A 287 9.32 7.70 -11.47
C LYS A 287 7.84 7.37 -11.32
N THR A 288 6.98 8.21 -11.90
CA THR A 288 5.53 7.95 -12.00
C THR A 288 5.27 6.68 -12.82
N ASN A 289 4.08 6.11 -12.63
CA ASN A 289 3.62 4.98 -13.42
C ASN A 289 3.66 5.33 -14.92
N LYS A 290 4.29 4.46 -15.71
CA LYS A 290 4.41 4.60 -17.17
C LYS A 290 4.54 3.24 -17.84
N LYS A 291 3.71 3.03 -18.87
CA LYS A 291 3.67 1.79 -19.64
C LYS A 291 4.76 1.75 -20.70
N ASP A 292 5.27 0.55 -20.96
CA ASP A 292 6.07 0.21 -22.14
C ASP A 292 7.20 1.20 -22.44
N GLN A 293 7.91 1.66 -21.41
CA GLN A 293 8.98 2.63 -21.62
C GLN A 293 10.11 1.98 -22.41
N PRO A 294 10.50 2.58 -23.56
CA PRO A 294 11.43 1.95 -24.48
C PRO A 294 12.84 1.90 -23.90
N SER A 295 13.60 0.89 -24.34
CA SER A 295 14.98 0.67 -23.95
C SER A 295 15.91 0.79 -25.16
N SER A 296 17.11 1.31 -24.94
CA SER A 296 18.19 1.35 -25.94
C SER A 296 19.53 1.08 -25.28
N GLY A 297 20.53 0.63 -26.03
CA GLY A 297 21.85 0.39 -25.46
C GLY A 297 22.96 0.56 -26.48
N THR A 298 24.20 0.64 -25.99
CA THR A 298 25.41 0.69 -26.81
C THR A 298 26.51 -0.10 -26.11
N ILE A 299 27.22 -0.97 -26.83
CA ILE A 299 28.44 -1.62 -26.35
C ILE A 299 29.66 -0.95 -26.98
N TYR A 300 30.73 -0.83 -26.21
CA TYR A 300 31.98 -0.19 -26.62
C TYR A 300 33.13 -1.18 -26.53
N TYR A 301 33.97 -1.16 -27.57
CA TYR A 301 35.21 -1.90 -27.63
C TYR A 301 36.38 -0.95 -27.87
N ASP A 302 37.45 -1.11 -27.12
CA ASP A 302 38.67 -0.32 -27.28
C ASP A 302 39.65 -1.04 -28.20
N LEU A 303 40.40 -0.29 -29.02
CA LEU A 303 41.45 -0.87 -29.85
C LEU A 303 42.65 -1.26 -28.97
N MET A 304 43.07 -2.52 -29.06
CA MET A 304 44.21 -3.02 -28.31
C MET A 304 45.55 -2.46 -28.83
N PRO A 305 46.55 -2.25 -27.94
CA PRO A 305 47.76 -1.49 -28.26
C PRO A 305 48.69 -2.16 -29.28
N VAL A 306 48.63 -3.49 -29.43
CA VAL A 306 49.40 -4.23 -30.44
C VAL A 306 48.57 -4.26 -31.72
N ASN A 307 48.76 -3.31 -32.63
CA ASN A 307 48.04 -3.28 -33.91
C ASN A 307 48.98 -2.98 -35.08
N VAL A 308 48.57 -3.40 -36.28
CA VAL A 308 49.31 -3.17 -37.54
C VAL A 308 48.34 -2.53 -38.52
N GLY A 309 48.72 -1.41 -39.14
CA GLY A 309 47.83 -0.64 -40.03
C GLY A 309 46.88 0.34 -39.32
N GLY A 310 46.81 0.31 -37.97
CA GLY A 310 46.01 1.23 -37.16
C GLY A 310 44.50 0.94 -37.15
N GLY A 311 43.75 1.70 -36.36
CA GLY A 311 42.30 1.61 -36.21
C GLY A 311 41.78 2.64 -35.20
N ALA A 312 40.49 2.60 -34.88
CA ALA A 312 39.90 3.37 -33.78
C ALA A 312 38.92 2.50 -32.98
N ASP A 313 38.64 2.90 -31.74
CA ASP A 313 37.63 2.30 -30.88
C ASP A 313 36.29 2.15 -31.60
N LYS A 314 35.54 1.11 -31.24
CA LYS A 314 34.27 0.76 -31.88
C LYS A 314 33.12 0.86 -30.91
N SER A 315 31.98 1.30 -31.39
CA SER A 315 30.73 1.30 -30.63
C SER A 315 29.62 0.70 -31.49
N PHE A 316 28.79 -0.16 -30.89
CA PHE A 316 27.71 -0.83 -31.58
C PHE A 316 26.39 -0.62 -30.84
N PRO A 317 25.31 -0.18 -31.52
CA PRO A 317 24.00 -0.09 -30.91
C PRO A 317 23.45 -1.48 -30.61
N ILE A 318 22.75 -1.60 -29.47
CA ILE A 318 22.09 -2.83 -29.05
C ILE A 318 20.60 -2.71 -29.38
N TYR A 319 20.12 -3.55 -30.27
CA TYR A 319 18.72 -3.57 -30.71
C TYR A 319 17.90 -4.63 -29.95
N GLY A 320 16.57 -4.46 -29.93
CA GLY A 320 15.65 -5.48 -29.41
C GLY A 320 15.61 -5.63 -27.88
N ILE A 321 16.11 -4.64 -27.14
CA ILE A 321 16.01 -4.62 -25.67
C ILE A 321 14.54 -4.46 -25.28
N ASN A 322 14.07 -5.28 -24.34
CA ASN A 322 12.69 -5.23 -23.87
C ASN A 322 12.33 -3.86 -23.23
N SER A 323 11.05 -3.48 -23.30
CA SER A 323 10.52 -2.32 -22.57
C SER A 323 10.42 -2.60 -21.07
N VAL A 324 10.20 -1.53 -20.29
CA VAL A 324 9.89 -1.62 -18.85
C VAL A 324 8.64 -0.80 -18.56
N THR A 325 7.67 -1.42 -17.90
CA THR A 325 6.46 -0.78 -17.38
C THR A 325 6.63 -0.53 -15.89
N VAL A 326 6.60 0.74 -15.47
CA VAL A 326 6.58 1.11 -14.04
C VAL A 326 5.14 1.20 -13.59
N HIS A 327 4.77 0.43 -12.57
CA HIS A 327 3.43 0.43 -11.96
C HIS A 327 3.56 0.19 -10.46
N THR A 328 3.39 1.23 -9.66
CA THR A 328 3.47 1.15 -8.21
C THR A 328 2.06 0.93 -7.64
N PRO A 329 1.78 -0.24 -7.03
CA PRO A 329 0.43 -0.63 -6.63
C PRO A 329 0.03 -0.05 -5.28
N VAL A 330 -1.22 0.38 -5.18
CA VAL A 330 -1.93 0.68 -3.94
C VAL A 330 -3.33 0.09 -3.99
N VAL A 331 -3.86 -0.25 -2.81
CA VAL A 331 -5.20 -0.78 -2.60
C VAL A 331 -5.90 -0.02 -1.47
N ASN A 332 -7.22 -0.09 -1.42
CA ASN A 332 -8.05 0.53 -0.41
C ASN A 332 -9.33 -0.29 -0.23
N TYR A 333 -9.38 -1.09 0.84
CA TYR A 333 -10.53 -1.91 1.22
C TYR A 333 -10.93 -1.55 2.65
N SER A 334 -11.31 -0.30 2.82
CA SER A 334 -11.55 0.31 4.13
C SER A 334 -12.86 -0.17 4.75
N SER A 335 -12.92 -0.12 6.08
CA SER A 335 -14.15 -0.42 6.80
C SER A 335 -14.27 0.43 8.06
N ILE A 336 -15.49 0.49 8.60
CA ILE A 336 -15.79 1.20 9.84
C ILE A 336 -16.58 0.24 10.74
N THR A 337 -16.30 0.26 12.04
CA THR A 337 -17.06 -0.50 13.03
C THR A 337 -18.53 -0.12 13.02
N ASP A 338 -19.40 -1.10 13.18
CA ASP A 338 -20.85 -0.95 13.23
C ASP A 338 -21.38 -1.21 14.64
N ASP A 339 -21.81 -0.15 15.34
CA ASP A 339 -22.23 -0.22 16.75
C ASP A 339 -23.73 -0.56 16.91
N GLN A 340 -24.15 -1.67 16.30
CA GLN A 340 -25.53 -2.16 16.34
C GLN A 340 -26.05 -2.39 17.76
N ALA A 341 -25.16 -2.75 18.70
CA ALA A 341 -25.52 -3.05 20.09
C ALA A 341 -26.05 -1.82 20.86
N HIS A 342 -25.85 -0.61 20.34
CA HIS A 342 -26.31 0.65 20.91
C HIS A 342 -27.26 1.40 19.96
N ASN A 343 -27.68 0.79 18.85
CA ASN A 343 -28.60 1.39 17.89
C ASN A 343 -30.06 1.31 18.40
N GLN A 344 -30.57 2.44 18.87
CA GLN A 344 -31.91 2.59 19.46
C GLN A 344 -33.03 2.89 18.44
N LYS A 345 -32.73 2.94 17.13
CA LYS A 345 -33.73 3.26 16.10
C LYS A 345 -34.89 2.26 16.12
N THR A 346 -36.11 2.75 15.92
CA THR A 346 -37.28 1.87 15.70
C THR A 346 -37.22 1.15 14.36
N VAL A 347 -36.67 1.81 13.34
CA VAL A 347 -36.44 1.29 11.98
C VAL A 347 -34.96 1.51 11.63
N PRO A 348 -34.07 0.56 11.96
CA PRO A 348 -32.63 0.68 11.73
C PRO A 348 -32.25 0.45 10.27
N ASN A 349 -31.27 1.20 9.75
CA ASN A 349 -30.70 0.97 8.42
C ASN A 349 -29.58 -0.08 8.47
N ARG A 350 -29.84 -1.31 7.98
CA ARG A 350 -28.86 -2.42 8.00
C ARG A 350 -27.79 -2.35 6.90
N GLN A 351 -27.88 -1.40 5.98
CA GLN A 351 -26.91 -1.22 4.90
C GLN A 351 -25.81 -0.21 5.26
N ARG A 352 -25.89 0.39 6.45
CA ARG A 352 -24.96 1.40 6.93
C ARG A 352 -24.42 0.99 8.29
N ALA A 353 -23.15 1.29 8.54
CA ALA A 353 -22.60 1.11 9.89
C ALA A 353 -23.20 2.16 10.83
N ALA A 354 -23.70 1.72 11.99
CA ALA A 354 -24.24 2.59 13.02
C ALA A 354 -23.12 3.27 13.80
N LEU A 355 -23.09 4.61 13.77
CA LEU A 355 -22.23 5.44 14.61
C LEU A 355 -23.08 6.15 15.64
N ILE A 356 -22.80 5.94 16.93
CA ILE A 356 -23.65 6.44 18.01
C ILE A 356 -23.01 7.69 18.63
N LEU A 357 -23.80 8.76 18.82
CA LEU A 357 -23.30 10.01 19.41
C LEU A 357 -22.64 9.77 20.78
N GLU A 358 -21.51 10.45 21.01
CA GLU A 358 -20.68 10.32 22.20
C GLU A 358 -20.08 8.93 22.45
N ARG A 359 -19.91 8.13 21.39
CA ARG A 359 -19.21 6.84 21.45
C ARG A 359 -18.02 6.79 20.48
N PRO A 360 -16.99 5.99 20.80
CA PRO A 360 -15.88 5.77 19.89
C PRO A 360 -16.31 4.86 18.73
N PHE A 361 -15.64 5.02 17.59
CA PHE A 361 -15.73 4.11 16.45
C PHE A 361 -14.35 3.94 15.83
N THR A 362 -14.09 2.79 15.21
CA THR A 362 -12.79 2.47 14.62
C THR A 362 -12.92 2.37 13.11
N VAL A 363 -12.03 3.04 12.40
CA VAL A 363 -11.85 2.83 10.95
C VAL A 363 -10.67 1.90 10.73
N ARG A 364 -10.80 1.01 9.74
CA ARG A 364 -9.74 0.11 9.29
C ARG A 364 -9.38 0.47 7.86
N ILE A 365 -8.10 0.77 7.61
CA ILE A 365 -7.55 1.06 6.28
C ILE A 365 -6.42 0.06 6.00
N PRO A 366 -6.72 -1.11 5.39
CA PRO A 366 -5.71 -2.12 5.11
C PRO A 366 -4.78 -1.70 3.98
N THR A 367 -3.56 -2.22 4.00
CA THR A 367 -2.58 -2.14 2.90
C THR A 367 -2.57 -3.40 2.04
N SER A 368 -3.38 -4.40 2.42
CA SER A 368 -3.51 -5.66 1.72
C SER A 368 -4.85 -5.78 1.00
N GLY A 369 -4.83 -6.44 -0.15
CA GLY A 369 -6.04 -6.66 -0.95
C GLY A 369 -5.68 -7.14 -2.35
N GLN A 370 -6.72 -7.34 -3.17
CA GLN A 370 -6.56 -7.77 -4.56
C GLN A 370 -6.09 -6.61 -5.43
N HIS A 371 -5.16 -6.88 -6.34
CA HIS A 371 -4.76 -5.98 -7.43
C HIS A 371 -4.79 -6.74 -8.77
N VAL A 372 -4.12 -6.27 -9.82
CA VAL A 372 -3.93 -7.03 -11.06
C VAL A 372 -3.18 -8.35 -10.81
N ASN A 373 -3.36 -9.35 -11.68
CA ASN A 373 -2.75 -10.68 -11.52
C ASN A 373 -1.39 -10.83 -12.23
N TYR A 374 -0.59 -9.76 -12.28
CA TYR A 374 0.78 -9.83 -12.80
C TYR A 374 1.71 -10.54 -11.79
N PRO A 375 2.83 -11.14 -12.23
CA PRO A 375 3.85 -11.64 -11.31
C PRO A 375 4.28 -10.55 -10.32
N GLY A 376 4.25 -10.86 -9.03
CA GLY A 376 4.56 -9.92 -7.95
C GLY A 376 3.37 -9.10 -7.44
N TYR A 377 2.21 -9.15 -8.11
CA TYR A 377 0.95 -8.51 -7.71
C TYR A 377 -0.04 -9.57 -7.19
N GLY A 378 -1.35 -9.39 -7.39
CA GLY A 378 -2.42 -10.26 -6.91
C GLY A 378 -2.99 -9.84 -5.56
N ASN A 379 -3.46 -10.80 -4.76
CA ASN A 379 -3.96 -10.56 -3.40
C ASN A 379 -2.81 -10.67 -2.38
N ARG A 380 -2.27 -9.52 -1.94
CA ARG A 380 -1.13 -9.46 -1.02
C ARG A 380 -1.10 -8.13 -0.27
N ASP A 381 -0.13 -7.98 0.62
CA ASP A 381 0.21 -6.71 1.25
C ASP A 381 1.09 -5.86 0.33
N TYR A 382 0.70 -4.59 0.20
CA TYR A 382 1.34 -3.56 -0.61
C TYR A 382 1.90 -2.40 0.23
N ALA A 383 1.93 -2.50 1.56
CA ALA A 383 2.40 -1.43 2.46
C ALA A 383 3.72 -0.78 2.03
N LYS A 384 4.66 -1.56 1.46
CA LYS A 384 5.95 -1.10 0.92
C LYS A 384 5.80 0.08 -0.06
N TYR A 385 4.71 0.13 -0.82
CA TYR A 385 4.54 1.06 -1.95
C TYR A 385 3.64 2.26 -1.63
N PHE A 386 3.24 2.42 -0.38
CA PHE A 386 2.33 3.49 0.04
C PHE A 386 3.13 4.72 0.47
N ARG A 387 2.71 5.89 -0.01
CA ARG A 387 3.13 7.19 0.53
C ARG A 387 2.41 7.50 1.84
N THR A 388 1.08 7.41 1.80
CA THR A 388 0.19 7.73 2.92
C THR A 388 -1.17 7.06 2.71
N LYS A 389 -1.93 6.95 3.80
CA LYS A 389 -3.34 6.54 3.83
C LYS A 389 -4.13 7.66 4.49
N GLN A 390 -5.31 7.94 3.99
CA GLN A 390 -6.12 9.04 4.51
C GLN A 390 -7.59 8.68 4.64
N VAL A 391 -8.23 9.27 5.64
CA VAL A 391 -9.69 9.24 5.85
C VAL A 391 -10.22 10.67 5.95
N ARG A 392 -11.43 10.91 5.45
CA ARG A 392 -12.15 12.18 5.55
C ARG A 392 -13.59 11.93 5.96
N PHE A 393 -13.99 12.51 7.08
CA PHE A 393 -15.35 12.44 7.61
C PHE A 393 -16.16 13.66 7.16
N PRO A 394 -17.41 13.51 6.70
CA PRO A 394 -18.32 14.63 6.42
C PRO A 394 -18.95 15.23 7.70
N PHE A 395 -18.43 14.83 8.87
CA PHE A 395 -18.83 15.30 10.19
C PHE A 395 -17.58 15.45 11.08
N ASP A 396 -17.72 16.22 12.15
CA ASP A 396 -16.64 16.47 13.11
C ASP A 396 -16.27 15.20 13.87
N VAL A 397 -14.99 15.03 14.18
CA VAL A 397 -14.49 13.94 15.02
C VAL A 397 -13.43 14.42 16.00
N TYR A 398 -13.22 13.67 17.07
CA TYR A 398 -12.00 13.74 17.87
C TYR A 398 -11.12 12.51 17.63
N ASN A 399 -9.83 12.64 17.92
CA ASN A 399 -8.99 11.46 18.16
C ASN A 399 -9.49 10.65 19.38
N GLU A 400 -9.05 9.40 19.52
CA GLU A 400 -9.45 8.50 20.60
C GLU A 400 -9.37 9.12 22.00
N SER A 401 -8.29 9.84 22.31
CA SER A 401 -8.08 10.48 23.61
C SER A 401 -8.87 11.78 23.83
N ARG A 402 -9.65 12.23 22.84
CA ARG A 402 -10.42 13.48 22.86
C ARG A 402 -9.57 14.75 23.11
N THR A 403 -8.30 14.69 22.74
CA THR A 403 -7.35 15.80 22.92
C THR A 403 -7.20 16.64 21.65
N GLN A 404 -7.53 16.07 20.49
CA GLN A 404 -7.44 16.72 19.20
C GLN A 404 -8.80 16.71 18.51
N PHE A 405 -9.34 17.91 18.27
CA PHE A 405 -10.52 18.11 17.44
C PHE A 405 -10.13 18.14 15.96
N ILE A 406 -10.91 17.46 15.13
CA ILE A 406 -10.73 17.42 13.68
C ILE A 406 -12.07 17.84 13.04
N PRO A 407 -12.12 19.03 12.42
CA PRO A 407 -13.32 19.50 11.73
C PRO A 407 -13.70 18.56 10.58
N LYS A 408 -15.00 18.49 10.29
CA LYS A 408 -15.52 17.83 9.09
C LYS A 408 -14.80 18.26 7.81
N ASP A 409 -14.83 17.38 6.81
CA ASP A 409 -14.23 17.56 5.48
C ASP A 409 -12.70 17.74 5.48
N THR A 410 -12.03 17.34 6.55
CA THR A 410 -10.56 17.36 6.67
C THR A 410 -9.97 15.97 6.36
N TRP A 411 -8.98 15.91 5.48
CA TRP A 411 -8.19 14.68 5.29
C TRP A 411 -7.25 14.45 6.47
N ILE A 412 -7.30 13.23 7.02
CA ILE A 412 -6.50 12.81 8.17
C ILE A 412 -5.49 11.77 7.71
N ASP A 413 -4.20 12.05 7.87
CA ASP A 413 -3.13 11.10 7.59
C ASP A 413 -3.10 9.98 8.65
N ILE A 414 -3.18 8.74 8.18
CA ILE A 414 -3.04 7.53 8.97
C ILE A 414 -1.70 6.87 8.61
N PRO A 415 -0.83 6.55 9.59
CA PRO A 415 0.42 5.85 9.32
C PRO A 415 0.20 4.56 8.52
N VAL A 416 1.04 4.30 7.52
CA VAL A 416 0.88 3.15 6.60
C VAL A 416 0.72 1.81 7.35
N ASN A 417 1.56 1.59 8.36
CA ASN A 417 1.55 0.36 9.16
C ASN A 417 0.43 0.31 10.23
N GLN A 418 -0.31 1.40 10.44
CA GLN A 418 -1.44 1.44 11.37
C GLN A 418 -2.71 1.09 10.61
N LEU A 419 -3.20 -0.13 10.77
CA LEU A 419 -4.38 -0.61 10.05
C LEU A 419 -5.68 -0.09 10.66
N ASP A 420 -5.76 0.01 11.98
CA ASP A 420 -6.96 0.43 12.71
C ASP A 420 -6.71 1.77 13.42
N THR A 421 -7.69 2.67 13.37
CA THR A 421 -7.65 3.98 14.04
C THR A 421 -8.98 4.30 14.69
N THR A 422 -8.97 4.57 15.99
CA THR A 422 -10.18 4.93 16.75
C THR A 422 -10.38 6.44 16.77
N PHE A 423 -11.61 6.86 16.51
CA PHE A 423 -12.09 8.22 16.60
C PHE A 423 -13.24 8.29 17.60
N TYR A 424 -13.58 9.50 18.04
CA TYR A 424 -14.69 9.74 18.95
C TYR A 424 -15.69 10.71 18.32
N LEU A 425 -16.97 10.33 18.32
CA LEU A 425 -18.04 11.10 17.71
C LEU A 425 -18.59 12.17 18.68
N PRO A 426 -18.44 13.48 18.39
CA PRO A 426 -18.97 14.56 19.22
C PRO A 426 -20.50 14.58 19.23
N VAL A 427 -21.08 15.08 20.32
CA VAL A 427 -22.54 15.10 20.52
C VAL A 427 -23.28 16.06 19.56
N TRP A 428 -22.63 17.11 19.08
CA TRP A 428 -23.24 18.14 18.23
C TRP A 428 -23.28 17.78 16.75
N VAL A 429 -22.76 16.61 16.37
CA VAL A 429 -22.94 16.10 15.01
C VAL A 429 -24.43 15.83 14.78
N ASP A 430 -24.95 16.28 13.64
CA ASP A 430 -26.33 16.01 13.26
C ASP A 430 -26.53 14.51 13.01
N GLU A 431 -27.69 13.99 13.41
CA GLU A 431 -28.10 12.65 13.03
C GLU A 431 -28.37 12.57 11.52
N GLY A 432 -28.04 11.43 10.91
CA GLY A 432 -28.34 11.21 9.50
C GLY A 432 -27.40 10.24 8.80
N ASP A 433 -27.65 10.10 7.50
CA ASP A 433 -26.87 9.27 6.59
C ASP A 433 -25.64 10.02 6.08
N TYR A 434 -24.46 9.41 6.21
CA TYR A 434 -23.19 9.99 5.77
C TYR A 434 -22.38 9.01 4.93
N GLN A 435 -21.44 9.56 4.16
CA GLN A 435 -20.45 8.81 3.40
C GLN A 435 -19.05 9.21 3.86
N VAL A 436 -18.30 8.26 4.40
CA VAL A 436 -16.91 8.48 4.82
C VAL A 436 -15.98 8.11 3.68
N TYR A 437 -15.02 8.97 3.37
CA TYR A 437 -14.14 8.81 2.22
C TYR A 437 -12.74 8.37 2.65
N PHE A 438 -12.16 7.43 1.91
CA PHE A 438 -10.83 6.91 2.13
C PHE A 438 -9.99 7.03 0.87
N ARG A 439 -8.68 7.26 1.04
CA ARG A 439 -7.74 7.13 -0.08
C ARG A 439 -6.38 6.60 0.36
N SER A 440 -5.81 5.75 -0.47
CA SER A 440 -4.44 5.23 -0.37
C SER A 440 -3.64 5.80 -1.53
N ILE A 441 -2.48 6.39 -1.24
CA ILE A 441 -1.68 7.10 -2.24
C ILE A 441 -0.34 6.40 -2.43
N ALA A 442 0.01 6.09 -3.68
CA ALA A 442 1.29 5.43 -4.02
C ALA A 442 2.50 6.34 -3.73
N GLU A 443 3.63 5.74 -3.34
CA GLU A 443 4.90 6.45 -3.06
C GLU A 443 5.42 7.27 -4.23
N ASN A 444 5.08 6.88 -5.46
CA ASN A 444 5.47 7.56 -6.70
C ASN A 444 4.38 8.44 -7.30
N ALA A 445 3.29 8.70 -6.57
CA ALA A 445 2.25 9.61 -7.00
C ALA A 445 2.85 11.01 -7.28
N PRO A 446 2.54 11.65 -8.43
CA PRO A 446 3.00 13.01 -8.71
C PRO A 446 2.41 14.00 -7.71
N ASN A 447 2.81 15.28 -7.76
CA ASN A 447 2.31 16.30 -6.82
C ASN A 447 0.92 16.81 -7.18
N ASP A 448 0.52 16.74 -8.46
CA ASP A 448 -0.75 17.16 -9.05
C ASP A 448 -1.72 15.97 -9.22
N TYR A 449 -1.88 15.18 -8.17
CA TYR A 449 -2.56 13.88 -8.21
C TYR A 449 -4.09 13.90 -8.05
N GLU A 450 -4.71 15.07 -7.90
CA GLU A 450 -6.10 15.20 -7.40
C GLU A 450 -7.17 14.58 -8.33
N GLU A 451 -6.82 14.18 -9.55
CA GLU A 451 -7.74 13.59 -10.53
C GLU A 451 -7.39 12.14 -10.94
N GLN A 452 -6.38 11.51 -10.33
CA GLN A 452 -5.86 10.19 -10.74
C GLN A 452 -6.19 9.08 -9.73
N TRP A 453 -7.48 8.82 -9.53
CA TRP A 453 -7.98 7.83 -8.58
C TRP A 453 -8.80 6.73 -9.24
N GLU A 454 -8.82 5.57 -8.59
CA GLU A 454 -9.65 4.43 -8.97
C GLU A 454 -10.22 3.76 -7.71
N PRO A 455 -11.47 3.27 -7.72
CA PRO A 455 -12.02 2.50 -6.60
C PRO A 455 -11.21 1.23 -6.33
N ASP A 456 -11.09 0.87 -5.05
CA ASP A 456 -10.46 -0.35 -4.50
C ASP A 456 -8.95 -0.51 -4.73
N ALA A 457 -8.45 -0.22 -5.93
CA ALA A 457 -7.05 -0.40 -6.31
C ALA A 457 -6.73 0.42 -7.56
N ASN A 458 -5.50 0.90 -7.71
CA ASN A 458 -5.05 1.55 -8.95
C ASN A 458 -4.71 0.52 -10.04
N LEU A 459 -5.74 -0.17 -10.56
CA LEU A 459 -5.60 -1.22 -11.57
C LEU A 459 -5.17 -0.65 -12.92
N ASP A 460 -5.71 0.50 -13.32
CA ASP A 460 -5.20 1.28 -14.43
C ASP A 460 -3.92 2.00 -14.00
N LEU A 461 -2.84 1.79 -14.74
CA LEU A 461 -1.53 2.38 -14.43
C LEU A 461 -1.55 3.91 -14.46
N ALA A 462 -2.54 4.53 -15.12
CA ALA A 462 -2.69 5.99 -15.12
C ALA A 462 -2.98 6.55 -13.72
N HIS A 463 -3.52 5.72 -12.82
CA HIS A 463 -3.89 6.12 -11.46
C HIS A 463 -2.78 5.82 -10.45
N HIS A 464 -2.66 6.71 -9.46
CA HIS A 464 -1.71 6.57 -8.34
C HIS A 464 -2.43 6.49 -6.99
N ILE A 465 -3.76 6.46 -7.01
CA ILE A 465 -4.61 6.53 -5.82
C ILE A 465 -5.69 5.47 -5.91
N ALA A 466 -5.85 4.72 -4.82
CA ALA A 466 -6.97 3.83 -4.61
C ALA A 466 -7.95 4.47 -3.62
N THR A 467 -9.22 4.58 -3.97
CA THR A 467 -10.27 5.16 -3.13
C THR A 467 -11.26 4.12 -2.64
N ASP A 468 -11.87 4.38 -1.50
CA ASP A 468 -12.99 3.60 -0.99
C ASP A 468 -13.92 4.53 -0.22
N GLU A 469 -15.18 4.14 -0.09
CA GLU A 469 -16.19 4.91 0.62
C GLU A 469 -17.06 3.98 1.48
N VAL A 470 -17.23 4.32 2.76
CA VAL A 470 -18.07 3.55 3.68
C VAL A 470 -19.30 4.36 4.09
N SER A 471 -20.46 3.76 3.87
CA SER A 471 -21.75 4.35 4.25
C SER A 471 -22.04 4.14 5.74
N VAL A 472 -22.32 5.23 6.45
CA VAL A 472 -22.62 5.23 7.90
C VAL A 472 -23.91 5.97 8.20
N GLU A 473 -24.54 5.66 9.34
CA GLU A 473 -25.67 6.40 9.91
C GLU A 473 -25.26 6.91 11.30
N VAL A 474 -25.31 8.23 11.52
CA VAL A 474 -25.12 8.83 12.84
C VAL A 474 -26.46 8.84 13.58
N ILE A 475 -26.47 8.26 14.78
CA ILE A 475 -27.68 7.99 15.55
C ILE A 475 -27.57 8.60 16.95
N GLY A 476 -28.65 9.27 17.36
CA GLY A 476 -28.84 9.86 18.67
C GLY A 476 -29.10 8.82 19.76
N ARG A 477 -29.48 9.31 20.95
CA ARG A 477 -29.71 8.45 22.13
C ARG A 477 -30.89 8.94 22.94
N LEU A 478 -31.57 8.03 23.63
CA LEU A 478 -32.60 8.23 24.64
C LEU A 478 -32.19 7.43 25.88
N TYR A 479 -32.08 8.08 27.05
CA TYR A 479 -31.39 7.51 28.21
C TYR A 479 -31.66 8.24 29.54
N ASP A 480 -31.08 7.73 30.63
CA ASP A 480 -31.07 8.37 31.96
C ASP A 480 -32.47 8.59 32.55
N PHE A 481 -33.40 7.64 32.40
CA PHE A 481 -34.70 7.75 33.08
C PHE A 481 -34.56 7.69 34.60
N GLU A 482 -35.10 8.71 35.27
CA GLU A 482 -35.12 8.84 36.72
C GLU A 482 -36.45 9.38 37.24
N ILE A 483 -36.85 8.91 38.44
CA ILE A 483 -37.90 9.53 39.25
C ILE A 483 -37.26 10.52 40.21
N THR A 484 -37.65 11.78 40.08
CA THR A 484 -37.06 12.91 40.81
C THR A 484 -37.92 13.44 41.96
N ASP A 485 -39.19 13.03 42.02
CA ASP A 485 -40.06 13.34 43.17
C ASP A 485 -41.31 12.45 43.20
N ILE A 486 -41.90 12.29 44.39
CA ILE A 486 -43.19 11.63 44.60
C ILE A 486 -44.04 12.51 45.53
N ALA A 487 -45.24 12.86 45.09
CA ALA A 487 -46.12 13.80 45.80
C ALA A 487 -46.83 13.20 47.03
N ASP A 488 -46.79 11.87 47.19
CA ASP A 488 -47.28 11.18 48.38
C ASP A 488 -46.46 11.61 49.61
N TYR A 489 -47.14 12.07 50.67
CA TYR A 489 -46.50 12.62 51.87
C TYR A 489 -45.53 11.66 52.55
N ASN A 490 -45.70 10.34 52.39
CA ASN A 490 -44.76 9.35 52.92
C ASN A 490 -43.38 9.41 52.26
N TRP A 491 -43.27 10.08 51.11
CA TRP A 491 -42.06 10.20 50.31
C TRP A 491 -41.44 11.60 50.36
N GLU A 492 -42.15 12.59 50.90
CA GLU A 492 -41.72 13.99 50.84
C GLU A 492 -40.28 14.19 51.36
N THR A 493 -39.97 13.67 52.55
CA THR A 493 -38.64 13.83 53.14
C THR A 493 -37.58 12.86 52.58
N VAL A 494 -37.93 12.03 51.59
CA VAL A 494 -36.92 11.33 50.76
C VAL A 494 -36.29 12.34 49.81
N PHE A 495 -37.11 13.14 49.13
CA PHE A 495 -36.66 14.10 48.11
C PHE A 495 -36.40 15.50 48.67
N ARG A 496 -37.05 15.89 49.77
CA ARG A 496 -36.98 17.25 50.36
C ARG A 496 -36.15 17.30 51.62
N THR A 497 -35.51 18.44 51.84
CA THR A 497 -34.68 18.65 53.05
C THR A 497 -35.51 18.52 54.33
N ASN A 498 -36.72 19.08 54.35
CA ASN A 498 -37.66 19.06 55.47
C ASN A 498 -39.12 18.98 54.95
N LEU A 499 -40.05 18.60 55.84
CA LEU A 499 -41.49 18.62 55.56
C LEU A 499 -41.96 20.03 55.11
N GLY A 500 -42.75 20.12 54.05
CA GLY A 500 -43.25 21.36 53.45
C GLY A 500 -42.21 22.16 52.64
N SER A 501 -40.95 21.70 52.56
CA SER A 501 -39.87 22.40 51.85
C SER A 501 -39.89 22.11 50.35
N SER A 502 -39.61 23.12 49.52
CA SER A 502 -39.32 22.88 48.08
C SER A 502 -37.87 22.47 47.82
N GLN A 503 -36.96 22.73 48.77
CA GLN A 503 -35.53 22.50 48.59
C GLN A 503 -35.23 21.00 48.44
N PRO A 504 -34.66 20.57 47.31
CA PRO A 504 -34.37 19.15 47.05
C PRO A 504 -33.14 18.67 47.82
N ARG A 505 -33.05 17.36 48.06
CA ARG A 505 -31.85 16.68 48.58
C ARG A 505 -30.88 16.27 47.47
N GLY A 506 -31.30 16.36 46.20
CA GLY A 506 -30.54 15.84 45.06
C GLY A 506 -30.54 14.32 44.97
N LEU A 507 -31.56 13.66 45.54
CA LEU A 507 -31.77 12.22 45.43
C LEU A 507 -32.79 11.93 44.35
N SER A 508 -32.53 10.88 43.56
CA SER A 508 -33.42 10.38 42.51
C SER A 508 -33.37 8.85 42.47
N TYR A 509 -34.39 8.23 41.91
CA TYR A 509 -34.42 6.80 41.64
C TYR A 509 -34.18 6.56 40.15
N TRP A 510 -33.02 6.00 39.82
CA TRP A 510 -32.59 5.67 38.45
C TRP A 510 -33.06 4.29 38.03
N ILE A 511 -33.10 3.96 36.74
CA ILE A 511 -33.40 2.59 36.27
C ILE A 511 -32.58 1.52 37.02
N GLY A 512 -31.31 1.80 37.25
CA GLY A 512 -30.41 0.93 38.01
C GLY A 512 -29.14 1.67 38.41
N GLN A 513 -28.08 0.92 38.65
CA GLN A 513 -26.80 1.46 39.14
C GLN A 513 -25.81 1.79 38.00
N ASN A 514 -26.21 1.64 36.74
CA ASN A 514 -25.35 1.88 35.59
C ASN A 514 -25.77 3.15 34.82
N GLY A 515 -24.79 3.72 34.12
CA GLY A 515 -24.92 4.80 33.17
C GLY A 515 -25.39 4.32 31.80
N ILE A 516 -25.46 5.28 30.89
CA ILE A 516 -25.96 5.08 29.52
C ILE A 516 -25.25 3.97 28.73
N ASP A 517 -23.97 3.71 29.01
CA ASP A 517 -23.13 2.71 28.34
C ASP A 517 -22.83 1.48 29.22
N GLY A 518 -23.47 1.36 30.39
CA GLY A 518 -23.31 0.24 31.31
C GLY A 518 -22.23 0.42 32.39
N ASP A 519 -21.46 1.51 32.36
CA ASP A 519 -20.51 1.85 33.41
C ASP A 519 -21.23 2.25 34.72
N PRO A 520 -20.65 2.03 35.91
CA PRO A 520 -21.30 2.41 37.17
C PRO A 520 -21.62 3.91 37.26
N ARG A 521 -22.88 4.24 37.57
CA ARG A 521 -23.37 5.62 37.77
C ARG A 521 -23.00 6.18 39.15
N GLY A 522 -22.90 5.31 40.15
CA GLY A 522 -22.50 5.67 41.51
C GLY A 522 -23.64 5.94 42.50
N ASN A 523 -24.90 5.81 42.08
CA ASN A 523 -26.03 5.70 43.01
C ASN A 523 -25.94 4.39 43.83
N ARG A 524 -26.66 4.34 44.96
CA ARG A 524 -26.66 3.20 45.89
C ARG A 524 -28.09 2.76 46.17
N GLU A 525 -28.26 1.52 46.60
CA GLU A 525 -29.54 1.08 47.15
C GLU A 525 -30.02 1.98 48.30
N PRO A 526 -31.32 2.30 48.41
CA PRO A 526 -32.42 1.78 47.59
C PRO A 526 -32.78 2.65 46.37
N PHE A 527 -31.88 3.51 45.89
CA PHE A 527 -32.16 4.54 44.87
C PHE A 527 -32.11 4.02 43.43
N SER A 528 -32.85 2.93 43.19
CA SER A 528 -33.03 2.25 41.90
C SER A 528 -34.51 1.98 41.65
N LEU A 529 -34.93 1.89 40.40
CA LEU A 529 -36.29 1.56 39.98
C LEU A 529 -36.51 0.04 39.93
N SER A 530 -37.75 -0.43 40.04
CA SER A 530 -39.00 0.33 40.25
C SER A 530 -39.14 0.90 41.66
N ILE A 531 -40.01 1.90 41.87
CA ILE A 531 -40.47 2.26 43.23
C ILE A 531 -41.41 1.17 43.74
N HIS A 532 -41.03 0.46 44.80
CA HIS A 532 -41.80 -0.63 45.40
C HIS A 532 -41.72 -0.58 46.94
N PRO A 533 -42.51 -1.39 47.67
CA PRO A 533 -42.29 -1.58 49.11
C PRO A 533 -40.87 -2.06 49.34
N GLY A 534 -40.03 -1.22 49.92
CA GLY A 534 -38.60 -1.44 50.14
C GLY A 534 -37.76 -0.26 49.67
N SER A 535 -38.27 0.50 48.69
CA SER A 535 -37.55 1.60 48.06
C SER A 535 -37.46 2.85 48.96
N ASN A 536 -38.36 3.04 49.93
CA ASN A 536 -38.32 4.19 50.84
C ASN A 536 -37.23 3.98 51.92
N PRO A 537 -36.18 4.82 51.96
CA PRO A 537 -35.05 4.64 52.88
C PRO A 537 -35.37 5.06 54.33
N LEU A 538 -36.50 5.71 54.58
CA LEU A 538 -36.82 6.27 55.89
C LEU A 538 -37.20 5.17 56.90
N PRO A 539 -36.72 5.25 58.16
CA PRO A 539 -37.13 4.31 59.20
C PRO A 539 -38.65 4.32 59.40
N GLY A 540 -39.27 3.14 59.37
CA GLY A 540 -40.72 2.98 59.52
C GLY A 540 -41.54 3.05 58.24
N TYR A 541 -40.93 3.38 57.08
CA TYR A 541 -41.64 3.52 55.80
C TYR A 541 -41.27 2.44 54.78
N LYS A 542 -40.48 1.44 55.16
CA LYS A 542 -39.96 0.44 54.22
C LYS A 542 -41.05 -0.38 53.53
N ASN A 543 -42.24 -0.52 54.10
CA ASN A 543 -43.36 -1.27 53.51
C ASN A 543 -44.31 -0.39 52.65
N VAL A 544 -43.97 0.89 52.46
CA VAL A 544 -44.83 1.85 51.76
C VAL A 544 -44.61 1.78 50.25
N ALA A 545 -45.70 1.70 49.50
CA ALA A 545 -45.77 2.02 48.07
C ALA A 545 -46.52 3.36 47.89
N ILE A 546 -46.65 3.83 46.66
CA ILE A 546 -47.33 5.11 46.39
C ILE A 546 -48.86 4.91 46.51
N LYS A 547 -49.60 5.81 47.16
CA LYS A 547 -51.08 5.75 47.10
C LYS A 547 -51.62 6.26 45.77
N THR A 548 -52.71 5.66 45.30
CA THR A 548 -53.35 6.08 44.04
C THR A 548 -53.82 7.54 44.08
N GLY A 549 -53.77 8.24 42.94
CA GLY A 549 -54.04 9.68 42.84
C GLY A 549 -52.85 10.60 43.09
N TYR A 550 -51.83 10.19 43.86
CA TYR A 550 -50.58 10.96 43.94
C TYR A 550 -49.76 10.77 42.67
N HIS A 551 -49.14 11.87 42.22
CA HIS A 551 -48.24 11.85 41.08
C HIS A 551 -46.79 11.64 41.49
N PHE A 552 -46.01 11.08 40.58
CA PHE A 552 -44.56 11.14 40.62
C PHE A 552 -44.05 11.99 39.45
N LYS A 553 -42.93 12.66 39.67
CA LYS A 553 -42.21 13.44 38.67
C LYS A 553 -41.02 12.64 38.20
N PHE A 554 -40.75 12.70 36.91
CA PHE A 554 -39.64 12.01 36.28
C PHE A 554 -38.99 12.90 35.23
N ASP A 555 -37.78 12.54 34.87
CA ASP A 555 -37.10 13.07 33.71
C ASP A 555 -36.16 12.03 33.08
N PHE A 556 -35.70 12.34 31.88
CA PHE A 556 -34.73 11.56 31.11
C PHE A 556 -34.12 12.46 30.04
N LYS A 557 -33.14 11.96 29.31
CA LYS A 557 -32.37 12.73 28.34
C LYS A 557 -32.42 12.15 26.95
N THR A 558 -32.23 13.02 25.96
CA THR A 558 -31.94 12.66 24.58
C THR A 558 -30.64 13.29 24.11
N LYS A 559 -29.97 12.67 23.13
CA LYS A 559 -28.87 13.24 22.35
C LYS A 559 -29.24 13.21 20.87
N GLY A 560 -28.81 14.23 20.14
CA GLY A 560 -29.02 14.33 18.69
C GLY A 560 -30.08 15.36 18.33
N ASN A 561 -30.79 15.13 17.23
CA ASN A 561 -31.70 16.06 16.59
C ASN A 561 -33.10 15.99 17.21
N MET A 562 -33.19 16.21 18.53
CA MET A 562 -34.43 16.22 19.32
C MET A 562 -34.75 17.62 19.86
N PHE A 563 -34.27 18.67 19.17
CA PHE A 563 -34.36 20.07 19.56
C PHE A 563 -35.33 20.90 18.69
N GLY A 564 -35.99 20.30 17.70
CA GLY A 564 -37.01 20.93 16.86
C GLY A 564 -38.32 21.20 17.61
N ALA A 565 -39.14 22.10 17.07
CA ALA A 565 -40.38 22.56 17.71
C ALA A 565 -41.52 21.53 17.71
N LEU A 566 -41.46 20.55 16.80
CA LEU A 566 -42.42 19.44 16.72
C LEU A 566 -41.86 18.14 17.28
N ASP A 567 -40.64 18.16 17.81
CA ASP A 567 -40.05 16.99 18.45
C ASP A 567 -40.71 16.78 19.81
N GLY A 568 -40.82 15.52 20.21
CA GLY A 568 -41.51 15.15 21.44
C GLY A 568 -41.17 13.75 21.90
N ILE A 569 -41.75 13.38 23.04
CA ILE A 569 -41.61 12.03 23.58
C ILE A 569 -42.99 11.42 23.75
N ARG A 570 -43.19 10.24 23.16
CA ARG A 570 -44.35 9.42 23.39
C ARG A 570 -44.07 8.44 24.52
N ILE A 571 -44.92 8.46 25.54
CA ILE A 571 -44.92 7.46 26.61
C ILE A 571 -46.26 6.74 26.57
N THR A 572 -46.23 5.41 26.50
CA THR A 572 -47.43 4.57 26.51
C THR A 572 -47.45 3.77 27.81
N PRO A 573 -48.23 4.20 28.81
CA PRO A 573 -48.39 3.44 30.04
C PRO A 573 -49.19 2.16 29.83
N THR A 574 -48.76 1.08 30.49
CA THR A 574 -49.53 -0.15 30.66
C THR A 574 -49.58 -0.53 32.13
N PHE A 575 -50.57 -1.34 32.51
CA PHE A 575 -50.87 -1.61 33.92
C PHE A 575 -50.87 -3.10 34.22
N TYR A 576 -50.21 -3.46 35.30
CA TYR A 576 -50.16 -4.82 35.82
C TYR A 576 -50.61 -4.83 37.28
N TYR A 577 -51.10 -5.96 37.76
CA TYR A 577 -51.39 -6.18 39.17
C TYR A 577 -50.54 -7.30 39.72
N VAL A 578 -50.01 -7.11 40.93
CA VAL A 578 -49.29 -8.13 41.68
C VAL A 578 -49.84 -8.24 43.11
N PRO A 579 -50.14 -9.45 43.61
CA PRO A 579 -50.55 -9.64 45.00
C PRO A 579 -49.47 -9.21 46.00
N LYS A 580 -49.87 -8.84 47.23
CA LYS A 580 -48.90 -8.48 48.30
C LYS A 580 -47.95 -9.61 48.67
N SER A 581 -48.33 -10.87 48.41
CA SER A 581 -47.48 -12.05 48.61
C SER A 581 -46.32 -12.17 47.62
N GLY A 582 -46.21 -11.26 46.64
CA GLY A 582 -45.21 -11.33 45.58
C GLY A 582 -45.65 -12.21 44.40
N GLY A 583 -44.74 -12.38 43.44
CA GLY A 583 -44.95 -13.11 42.19
C GLY A 583 -44.68 -12.26 40.95
N ALA A 584 -45.11 -12.77 39.80
CA ALA A 584 -45.15 -12.00 38.56
C ALA A 584 -46.46 -11.22 38.48
N GLY A 585 -46.39 -9.96 38.07
CA GLY A 585 -47.58 -9.19 37.75
C GLY A 585 -48.30 -9.75 36.52
N PHE A 586 -49.62 -9.56 36.46
CA PHE A 586 -50.45 -9.89 35.30
C PHE A 586 -51.20 -8.65 34.80
N PRO A 587 -51.48 -8.53 33.49
CA PRO A 587 -52.07 -7.33 32.92
C PRO A 587 -53.48 -7.06 33.47
N VAL A 588 -53.79 -5.79 33.73
CA VAL A 588 -55.08 -5.34 34.26
C VAL A 588 -55.67 -4.18 33.48
N ASP A 589 -57.00 -4.13 33.46
CA ASP A 589 -57.74 -2.94 33.03
C ASP A 589 -58.07 -2.09 34.26
N LEU A 590 -57.86 -0.78 34.14
CA LEU A 590 -58.20 0.20 35.17
C LEU A 590 -59.45 0.97 34.74
N TYR A 591 -60.37 1.18 35.67
CA TYR A 591 -61.55 2.02 35.46
C TYR A 591 -61.60 3.12 36.51
N TYR A 592 -62.09 4.29 36.15
CA TYR A 592 -62.36 5.36 37.11
C TYR A 592 -63.82 5.79 37.05
N ARG A 593 -64.26 6.49 38.10
CA ARG A 593 -65.59 7.04 38.20
C ARG A 593 -65.60 8.52 37.83
N THR A 594 -66.62 8.92 37.08
CA THR A 594 -67.02 10.32 36.91
C THR A 594 -68.39 10.57 37.55
N ASN A 595 -68.84 11.83 37.62
CA ASN A 595 -70.17 12.16 38.15
C ASN A 595 -71.32 11.55 37.31
N SER A 596 -71.07 11.27 36.03
CA SER A 596 -72.08 10.77 35.08
C SER A 596 -71.89 9.30 34.69
N GLN A 597 -70.69 8.74 34.84
CA GLN A 597 -70.40 7.35 34.49
C GLN A 597 -69.65 6.64 35.63
N PRO A 598 -70.17 5.51 36.13
CA PRO A 598 -69.58 4.82 37.28
C PRO A 598 -68.26 4.10 36.95
N PHE A 599 -68.07 3.67 35.70
CA PHE A 599 -66.90 2.91 35.25
C PHE A 599 -66.47 3.37 33.84
N VAL A 600 -65.45 4.22 33.77
CA VAL A 600 -64.78 4.63 32.54
C VAL A 600 -63.46 3.89 32.43
N LYS A 601 -63.28 3.08 31.39
CA LYS A 601 -62.04 2.32 31.19
C LYS A 601 -60.92 3.26 30.75
N ILE A 602 -59.77 3.21 31.41
CA ILE A 602 -58.59 3.98 30.97
C ILE A 602 -58.22 3.56 29.54
N GLY A 603 -58.08 4.56 28.66
CA GLY A 603 -57.75 4.39 27.25
C GLY A 603 -58.88 3.91 26.34
N SER A 604 -60.12 3.81 26.82
CA SER A 604 -61.28 3.65 25.93
C SER A 604 -61.70 4.98 25.29
N GLU A 605 -62.62 4.93 24.34
CA GLU A 605 -63.18 6.14 23.72
C GLU A 605 -63.91 7.03 24.74
N GLU A 606 -64.41 6.46 25.84
CA GLU A 606 -65.03 7.21 26.93
C GLU A 606 -64.01 7.90 27.85
N ASP A 607 -62.72 7.56 27.76
CA ASP A 607 -61.67 8.20 28.55
C ASP A 607 -61.30 9.58 28.01
N GLN A 608 -61.95 10.60 28.56
CA GLN A 608 -61.80 12.00 28.13
C GLN A 608 -60.95 12.83 29.11
N VAL A 609 -60.20 12.20 30.03
CA VAL A 609 -59.35 12.92 30.97
C VAL A 609 -58.15 13.51 30.26
N HIS A 610 -57.97 14.82 30.42
CA HIS A 610 -56.79 15.53 29.97
C HIS A 610 -55.89 15.92 31.15
N ARG A 611 -54.61 15.66 30.97
CA ARG A 611 -53.54 15.96 31.91
C ARG A 611 -52.65 17.07 31.37
N TYR A 612 -52.01 17.76 32.30
CA TYR A 612 -51.01 18.76 31.99
C TYR A 612 -49.81 18.61 32.92
N VAL A 613 -48.68 19.16 32.49
CA VAL A 613 -47.46 19.30 33.27
C VAL A 613 -47.05 20.77 33.25
N ILE A 614 -46.46 21.23 34.35
CA ILE A 614 -45.81 22.54 34.42
C ILE A 614 -44.30 22.27 34.50
N LEU A 615 -43.53 22.89 33.59
CA LEU A 615 -42.08 22.71 33.52
C LEU A 615 -41.43 23.29 34.79
N ASN A 616 -41.60 24.58 35.05
CA ASN A 616 -41.05 25.25 36.23
C ASN A 616 -42.03 25.17 37.42
N ASP A 617 -42.45 23.95 37.75
CA ASP A 617 -43.22 23.67 38.96
C ASP A 617 -42.33 23.72 40.20
N ARG A 618 -42.86 24.22 41.31
CA ARG A 618 -42.12 24.45 42.56
C ARG A 618 -41.34 23.22 43.03
N LEU A 619 -41.88 22.02 42.85
CA LEU A 619 -41.26 20.79 43.32
C LEU A 619 -40.33 20.16 42.27
N ARG A 620 -40.38 20.56 40.99
CA ARG A 620 -39.49 20.00 39.97
C ARG A 620 -38.04 20.48 40.13
N ASN A 621 -37.85 21.71 40.61
CA ASN A 621 -36.53 22.35 40.75
C ASN A 621 -35.69 22.24 39.47
N VAL A 622 -36.27 22.58 38.32
CA VAL A 622 -35.50 22.70 37.07
C VAL A 622 -34.39 23.75 37.30
N PRO A 623 -33.12 23.44 37.03
CA PRO A 623 -32.06 24.41 37.26
C PRO A 623 -32.27 25.67 36.41
N GLU A 624 -32.03 26.83 37.02
CA GLU A 624 -32.23 28.13 36.36
C GLU A 624 -31.36 28.26 35.10
N GLU A 625 -30.11 27.80 35.17
CA GLU A 625 -29.18 27.75 34.03
C GLU A 625 -29.75 26.98 32.82
N GLU A 626 -30.44 25.85 33.04
CA GLU A 626 -31.06 25.10 31.93
C GLU A 626 -32.21 25.86 31.29
N LEU A 627 -32.98 26.62 32.08
CA LEU A 627 -34.07 27.46 31.57
C LEU A 627 -33.53 28.66 30.79
N GLU A 628 -32.46 29.30 31.27
CA GLU A 628 -31.74 30.38 30.60
C GLU A 628 -31.16 29.90 29.26
N ASP A 629 -30.44 28.77 29.26
CA ASP A 629 -29.85 28.18 28.06
C ASP A 629 -30.91 27.88 26.99
N THR A 630 -32.04 27.32 27.42
CA THR A 630 -33.16 26.98 26.53
C THR A 630 -33.80 28.26 25.98
N ALA A 631 -34.05 29.26 26.83
CA ALA A 631 -34.61 30.53 26.42
C ALA A 631 -33.70 31.27 25.43
N SER A 632 -32.40 31.28 25.70
CA SER A 632 -31.37 31.87 24.86
C SER A 632 -31.35 31.24 23.46
N TYR A 633 -31.44 29.90 23.38
CA TYR A 633 -31.57 29.19 22.10
C TYR A 633 -32.85 29.58 21.36
N LYS A 634 -34.01 29.52 22.04
CA LYS A 634 -35.32 29.84 21.46
C LYS A 634 -35.39 31.28 20.93
N TYR A 635 -34.83 32.24 21.65
CA TYR A 635 -34.80 33.64 21.20
C TYR A 635 -34.07 33.81 19.86
N ASP A 636 -32.97 33.09 19.66
CA ASP A 636 -32.15 33.19 18.45
C ASP A 636 -32.69 32.35 17.28
N HIS A 637 -33.39 31.25 17.55
CA HIS A 637 -33.82 30.28 16.52
C HIS A 637 -35.33 30.27 16.24
N ASP A 638 -36.17 30.37 17.27
CA ASP A 638 -37.64 30.32 17.15
C ASP A 638 -38.26 31.72 16.97
N GLY A 639 -37.44 32.76 17.14
CA GLY A 639 -37.80 34.17 17.03
C GLY A 639 -37.93 34.86 18.39
N THR A 640 -37.86 36.19 18.37
CA THR A 640 -37.77 37.00 19.60
C THR A 640 -39.05 37.06 20.42
N GLY A 641 -40.16 36.49 19.93
CA GLY A 641 -41.47 36.58 20.58
C GLY A 641 -41.99 38.01 20.78
N GLY A 642 -41.47 38.98 20.01
CA GLY A 642 -41.79 40.40 20.15
C GLY A 642 -41.00 41.13 21.24
N PHE A 643 -40.04 40.47 21.90
CA PHE A 643 -39.15 41.10 22.88
C PHE A 643 -37.99 41.83 22.21
N ALA A 644 -37.56 42.94 22.81
CA ALA A 644 -36.50 43.78 22.28
C ALA A 644 -35.09 43.29 22.64
N THR A 645 -34.94 42.58 23.76
CA THR A 645 -33.67 42.01 24.20
C THR A 645 -33.81 40.57 24.65
N LYS A 646 -32.73 39.80 24.52
CA LYS A 646 -32.66 38.41 24.99
C LYS A 646 -32.96 38.27 26.48
N ALA A 647 -32.37 39.12 27.32
CA ALA A 647 -32.61 39.10 28.77
C ALA A 647 -34.10 39.28 29.15
N GLN A 648 -34.83 40.14 28.42
CA GLN A 648 -36.28 40.30 28.63
C GLN A 648 -37.07 39.05 28.21
N TYR A 649 -36.63 38.38 27.15
CA TYR A 649 -37.23 37.12 26.71
C TYR A 649 -36.95 36.01 27.73
N GLU A 650 -35.72 35.89 28.22
CA GLU A 650 -35.30 34.92 29.24
C GLU A 650 -36.13 35.07 30.53
N GLU A 651 -36.23 36.29 31.07
CA GLU A 651 -37.06 36.58 32.23
C GLU A 651 -38.53 36.16 31.99
N ASN A 652 -39.10 36.54 30.85
CA ASN A 652 -40.49 36.20 30.53
C ASN A 652 -40.68 34.68 30.28
N TYR A 653 -39.69 34.00 29.71
CA TYR A 653 -39.70 32.56 29.52
C TYR A 653 -39.74 31.84 30.87
N ILE A 654 -38.83 32.20 31.77
CA ILE A 654 -38.71 31.62 33.12
C ILE A 654 -39.93 31.95 33.97
N ASP A 655 -40.42 33.19 33.95
CA ASP A 655 -41.49 33.61 34.86
C ASP A 655 -42.90 33.36 34.36
N LYS A 656 -43.10 33.21 33.04
CA LYS A 656 -44.42 32.98 32.47
C LYS A 656 -44.50 31.67 31.70
N TYR A 657 -43.72 31.51 30.63
CA TYR A 657 -43.91 30.38 29.71
C TYR A 657 -43.69 29.03 30.38
N THR A 658 -42.63 28.88 31.17
CA THR A 658 -42.32 27.62 31.87
C THR A 658 -43.29 27.32 33.01
N LYS A 659 -44.09 28.31 33.47
CA LYS A 659 -45.12 28.15 34.51
C LYS A 659 -46.52 27.87 33.93
N GLN A 660 -46.66 27.79 32.60
CA GLN A 660 -47.93 27.45 31.95
C GLN A 660 -48.24 25.96 32.06
N LYS A 661 -49.54 25.64 32.04
CA LYS A 661 -50.01 24.26 31.96
C LYS A 661 -49.82 23.76 30.54
N THR A 662 -48.91 22.81 30.36
CA THR A 662 -48.64 22.17 29.08
C THR A 662 -49.45 20.87 28.98
N PRO A 663 -50.39 20.74 28.01
CA PRO A 663 -51.12 19.50 27.81
C PRO A 663 -50.20 18.35 27.44
N VAL A 664 -50.41 17.17 28.04
CA VAL A 664 -49.59 15.98 27.77
C VAL A 664 -50.38 14.74 27.39
N GLY A 665 -51.71 14.83 27.22
CA GLY A 665 -52.55 13.66 26.93
C GLY A 665 -53.31 13.16 28.16
N GLY A 666 -53.46 11.85 28.31
CA GLY A 666 -54.34 11.20 29.29
C GLY A 666 -53.62 10.16 30.14
N TYR A 667 -54.36 9.15 30.64
CA TYR A 667 -53.77 8.05 31.41
C TYR A 667 -53.15 6.97 30.51
N SER A 668 -53.68 6.74 29.31
CA SER A 668 -53.22 5.67 28.40
C SER A 668 -52.13 6.11 27.41
N LEU A 669 -51.91 7.42 27.27
CA LEU A 669 -50.95 7.99 26.34
C LEU A 669 -50.49 9.35 26.84
N LEU A 670 -49.17 9.52 26.94
CA LEU A 670 -48.55 10.82 27.15
C LEU A 670 -47.76 11.23 25.90
N LEU A 671 -47.88 12.49 25.53
CA LEU A 671 -47.03 13.14 24.55
C LEU A 671 -46.39 14.35 25.22
N LEU A 672 -45.09 14.28 25.51
CA LEU A 672 -44.33 15.40 26.05
C LEU A 672 -43.87 16.28 24.89
N PRO A 673 -44.37 17.52 24.76
CA PRO A 673 -43.96 18.43 23.69
C PRO A 673 -42.74 19.25 24.12
N GLU A 674 -42.20 20.06 23.20
CA GLU A 674 -41.02 20.88 23.42
C GLU A 674 -41.09 21.83 24.64
N GLN A 675 -42.29 22.22 25.10
CA GLN A 675 -42.45 23.08 26.28
C GLN A 675 -42.04 22.37 27.59
N LEU A 676 -41.83 21.05 27.56
CA LEU A 676 -41.34 20.25 28.67
C LEU A 676 -39.88 19.79 28.47
N ARG A 677 -39.16 20.44 27.56
CA ARG A 677 -37.77 20.15 27.22
C ARG A 677 -36.87 21.31 27.63
N THR A 678 -35.70 21.00 28.19
CA THR A 678 -34.57 21.93 28.33
C THR A 678 -33.38 21.47 27.48
N LEU A 679 -32.50 22.40 27.14
CA LEU A 679 -31.25 22.15 26.42
C LEU A 679 -30.09 22.23 27.40
N ILE A 680 -29.25 21.18 27.42
CA ILE A 680 -28.23 20.96 28.47
C ILE A 680 -26.88 20.51 27.91
N GLY A 681 -26.63 20.76 26.64
CA GLY A 681 -25.40 20.37 25.97
C GLY A 681 -24.17 21.16 26.44
N PRO A 682 -22.96 20.78 25.99
CA PRO A 682 -21.74 21.45 26.40
C PRO A 682 -21.69 22.90 25.88
N LYS A 683 -21.28 23.82 26.76
CA LYS A 683 -21.13 25.26 26.47
C LYS A 683 -19.70 25.78 26.62
N SER A 684 -18.84 24.99 27.26
CA SER A 684 -17.45 25.33 27.55
C SER A 684 -16.50 24.30 26.95
N ASN A 685 -15.24 24.69 26.75
CA ASN A 685 -14.21 23.85 26.12
C ASN A 685 -14.57 23.37 24.70
N LEU A 686 -15.43 24.12 24.00
CA LEU A 686 -15.76 23.83 22.61
C LEU A 686 -14.64 24.29 21.68
N PRO A 687 -14.35 23.55 20.61
CA PRO A 687 -13.49 24.03 19.53
C PRO A 687 -14.04 25.32 18.92
N VAL A 688 -13.16 26.21 18.48
CA VAL A 688 -13.51 27.56 17.99
C VAL A 688 -14.50 27.53 16.81
N SER A 689 -14.45 26.49 15.97
CA SER A 689 -15.34 26.34 14.81
C SER A 689 -16.72 25.76 15.14
N VAL A 690 -16.95 25.30 16.38
CA VAL A 690 -18.21 24.68 16.79
C VAL A 690 -19.16 25.75 17.29
N ASP A 691 -20.39 25.76 16.78
CA ASP A 691 -21.46 26.64 17.24
C ASP A 691 -21.89 26.23 18.67
N PRO A 692 -21.71 27.12 19.68
CA PRO A 692 -22.13 26.84 21.04
C PRO A 692 -23.63 26.58 21.19
N GLN A 693 -24.48 27.18 20.35
CA GLN A 693 -25.92 26.97 20.42
C GLN A 693 -26.32 25.61 19.91
N ARG A 694 -25.74 25.15 18.78
CA ARG A 694 -25.92 23.79 18.30
C ARG A 694 -25.39 22.75 19.30
N ALA A 695 -24.25 23.01 19.93
CA ALA A 695 -23.68 22.13 20.94
C ALA A 695 -24.57 22.05 22.20
N ASN A 696 -25.06 23.18 22.69
CA ASN A 696 -26.04 23.23 23.78
C ASN A 696 -27.33 22.47 23.43
N ALA A 697 -27.83 22.68 22.21
CA ALA A 697 -29.04 22.02 21.73
C ALA A 697 -28.86 20.53 21.45
N ALA A 698 -27.65 19.98 21.51
CA ALA A 698 -27.37 18.59 21.15
C ALA A 698 -27.80 17.56 22.22
N ILE A 699 -27.95 18.00 23.47
CA ILE A 699 -28.45 17.19 24.58
C ILE A 699 -29.68 17.89 25.13
N GLN A 700 -30.77 17.14 25.26
CA GLN A 700 -32.02 17.65 25.77
C GLN A 700 -32.47 16.85 26.98
N LYS A 701 -33.08 17.53 27.95
CA LYS A 701 -33.68 16.90 29.12
C LYS A 701 -35.19 17.11 29.08
N TRP A 702 -35.94 16.03 29.28
CA TRP A 702 -37.40 15.99 29.13
C TRP A 702 -38.05 15.73 30.49
N TYR A 703 -39.06 16.52 30.81
CA TYR A 703 -39.70 16.49 32.12
C TYR A 703 -41.15 16.01 32.03
N GLY A 704 -41.49 15.01 32.84
CA GLY A 704 -42.83 14.46 32.91
C GLY A 704 -43.40 14.39 34.32
N GLU A 705 -44.69 14.07 34.38
CA GLU A 705 -45.42 13.78 35.60
C GLU A 705 -46.53 12.79 35.30
N TYR A 706 -46.69 11.77 36.14
CA TYR A 706 -47.71 10.76 35.95
C TYR A 706 -48.34 10.30 37.27
N SER A 707 -49.57 9.84 37.21
CA SER A 707 -50.34 9.30 38.33
C SER A 707 -51.43 8.37 37.84
N LEU A 708 -51.93 7.50 38.70
CA LEU A 708 -53.22 6.85 38.47
C LEU A 708 -54.38 7.75 38.94
N PRO A 709 -55.63 7.50 38.52
CA PRO A 709 -56.81 8.07 39.18
C PRO A 709 -56.75 7.84 40.70
N ALA A 710 -57.45 8.67 41.48
CA ALA A 710 -57.42 8.56 42.95
C ALA A 710 -58.02 7.25 43.48
N ASP A 711 -59.14 6.79 42.90
CA ASP A 711 -59.76 5.52 43.28
C ASP A 711 -60.03 4.68 42.02
N PRO A 712 -59.01 4.01 41.45
CA PRO A 712 -59.21 3.18 40.28
C PRO A 712 -59.81 1.82 40.67
N TYR A 713 -60.75 1.33 39.87
CA TYR A 713 -61.18 -0.05 39.90
C TYR A 713 -60.25 -0.90 39.06
N VAL A 714 -59.65 -1.91 39.67
CA VAL A 714 -58.69 -2.80 39.02
C VAL A 714 -59.36 -4.14 38.72
N VAL A 715 -59.35 -4.58 37.47
CA VAL A 715 -59.82 -5.92 37.07
C VAL A 715 -58.83 -6.58 36.14
N GLN A 716 -58.83 -7.91 36.06
CA GLN A 716 -58.00 -8.62 35.10
C GLN A 716 -58.27 -8.13 33.68
N ALA A 717 -57.21 -7.90 32.88
CA ALA A 717 -57.36 -7.35 31.54
C ALA A 717 -58.28 -8.22 30.67
N GLY A 718 -59.15 -7.57 29.89
CA GLY A 718 -60.12 -8.25 29.03
C GLY A 718 -61.41 -8.67 29.74
N THR A 719 -61.54 -8.40 31.04
CA THR A 719 -62.79 -8.65 31.79
C THR A 719 -63.92 -7.78 31.26
N HIS A 720 -65.02 -8.40 30.81
CA HIS A 720 -66.20 -7.68 30.33
C HIS A 720 -67.04 -7.20 31.52
N LEU A 721 -66.70 -6.04 32.07
CA LEU A 721 -67.26 -5.53 33.33
C LEU A 721 -68.79 -5.42 33.30
N ALA A 722 -69.38 -4.94 32.20
CA ALA A 722 -70.83 -4.84 32.06
C ALA A 722 -71.55 -6.20 32.12
N GLU A 723 -70.95 -7.25 31.54
CA GLU A 723 -71.52 -8.60 31.54
C GLU A 723 -71.39 -9.25 32.92
N TYR A 724 -70.28 -9.01 33.61
CA TYR A 724 -70.12 -9.43 35.00
C TYR A 724 -71.19 -8.80 35.89
N GLY A 725 -71.40 -7.48 35.78
CA GLY A 725 -72.45 -6.78 36.53
C GLY A 725 -73.85 -7.31 36.23
N ARG A 726 -74.15 -7.60 34.96
CA ARG A 726 -75.43 -8.20 34.55
C ARG A 726 -75.66 -9.58 35.18
N THR A 727 -74.61 -10.39 35.32
CA THR A 727 -74.70 -11.77 35.80
C THR A 727 -74.56 -11.92 37.33
N HIS A 728 -74.05 -10.90 38.03
CA HIS A 728 -73.74 -10.95 39.47
C HIS A 728 -74.56 -9.95 40.31
N GLY A 729 -75.71 -9.50 39.79
CA GLY A 729 -76.65 -8.67 40.55
C GLY A 729 -76.28 -7.19 40.68
N GLY A 730 -75.46 -6.68 39.77
CA GLY A 730 -74.94 -5.32 39.77
C GLY A 730 -73.45 -5.24 40.10
N LEU A 731 -72.92 -4.02 40.07
CA LEU A 731 -71.55 -3.72 40.50
C LEU A 731 -71.59 -2.58 41.51
N ASP A 732 -70.86 -2.75 42.58
CA ASP A 732 -70.58 -1.74 43.59
C ASP A 732 -69.08 -1.76 43.95
N GLU A 733 -68.64 -0.80 44.77
CA GLU A 733 -67.23 -0.71 45.17
C GLU A 733 -66.71 -1.94 45.93
N LYS A 734 -67.59 -2.79 46.46
CA LYS A 734 -67.24 -3.98 47.24
C LYS A 734 -67.28 -5.27 46.42
N SER A 735 -67.60 -5.17 45.13
CA SER A 735 -67.74 -6.31 44.25
C SER A 735 -66.41 -7.09 44.17
N PRO A 736 -66.44 -8.44 44.30
CA PRO A 736 -65.24 -9.26 44.46
C PRO A 736 -64.37 -9.35 43.20
N ILE A 737 -64.87 -8.86 42.07
CA ILE A 737 -64.11 -8.73 40.82
C ILE A 737 -62.98 -7.70 40.92
N PHE A 738 -63.12 -6.71 41.81
CA PHE A 738 -62.14 -5.64 41.95
C PHE A 738 -60.96 -6.11 42.79
N LEU A 739 -59.77 -6.05 42.20
CA LEU A 739 -58.51 -6.45 42.83
C LEU A 739 -58.03 -5.34 43.77
N LYS A 740 -57.90 -5.66 45.06
CA LYS A 740 -57.52 -4.68 46.11
C LYS A 740 -56.32 -5.11 46.96
N ASP A 741 -56.12 -6.41 47.17
CA ASP A 741 -55.05 -6.91 48.04
C ASP A 741 -53.70 -7.08 47.29
N GLY A 742 -53.11 -5.96 46.88
CA GLY A 742 -51.93 -5.97 46.03
C GLY A 742 -51.49 -4.58 45.60
N TYR A 743 -50.68 -4.56 44.54
CA TYR A 743 -50.14 -3.35 43.95
C TYR A 743 -50.48 -3.29 42.46
N ILE A 744 -50.73 -2.06 41.97
CA ILE A 744 -50.81 -1.74 40.55
C ILE A 744 -49.42 -1.28 40.11
N ILE A 745 -48.79 -2.02 39.20
CA ILE A 745 -47.53 -1.63 38.59
C ILE A 745 -47.83 -0.80 37.36
N VAL A 746 -47.22 0.38 37.28
CA VAL A 746 -47.20 1.21 36.07
C VAL A 746 -45.94 0.86 35.28
N ASN A 747 -46.13 0.46 34.02
CA ASN A 747 -45.06 0.14 33.09
C ASN A 747 -45.04 1.17 31.94
N PHE A 748 -43.88 1.71 31.59
CA PHE A 748 -43.71 2.69 30.52
C PHE A 748 -42.97 2.11 29.32
N ASN A 749 -43.56 2.28 28.14
CA ASN A 749 -42.83 2.27 26.87
C ASN A 749 -42.55 3.71 26.44
N ILE A 750 -41.28 4.04 26.15
CA ILE A 750 -40.82 5.41 25.85
C ILE A 750 -40.18 5.45 24.46
N GLU A 751 -40.66 6.35 23.62
CA GLU A 751 -40.24 6.53 22.23
C GLU A 751 -40.04 8.01 21.90
N THR A 752 -39.00 8.35 21.15
CA THR A 752 -38.81 9.71 20.65
C THR A 752 -39.61 9.95 19.37
N ILE A 753 -40.09 11.16 19.18
CA ILE A 753 -40.82 11.62 18.00
C ILE A 753 -40.05 12.79 17.41
N GLN A 754 -39.70 12.68 16.13
CA GLN A 754 -39.14 13.78 15.35
C GLN A 754 -40.18 14.35 14.42
N GLU A 755 -40.16 15.68 14.22
CA GLU A 755 -41.04 16.40 13.29
C GLU A 755 -42.54 16.14 13.49
N GLY A 756 -42.95 15.74 14.69
CA GLY A 756 -44.34 15.38 15.03
C GLY A 756 -44.84 14.08 14.40
N ASN A 757 -43.97 13.24 13.81
CA ASN A 757 -44.38 12.01 13.13
C ASN A 757 -44.65 10.86 14.12
N LEU A 758 -45.90 10.77 14.60
CA LEU A 758 -46.35 9.72 15.51
C LEU A 758 -46.39 8.31 14.89
N ASN A 759 -46.40 8.20 13.57
CA ASN A 759 -46.50 6.90 12.87
C ASN A 759 -45.13 6.23 12.69
N ALA A 760 -44.05 6.99 12.79
CA ALA A 760 -42.68 6.49 12.70
C ALA A 760 -41.83 7.14 13.80
N PRO A 761 -41.96 6.66 15.06
CA PRO A 761 -41.10 7.13 16.15
C PRO A 761 -39.63 6.90 15.81
N HIS A 762 -38.74 7.75 16.30
CA HIS A 762 -37.35 7.77 15.87
C HIS A 762 -36.49 6.77 16.66
N LEU A 763 -36.40 6.94 17.99
CA LEU A 763 -35.68 6.07 18.92
C LEU A 763 -36.64 5.44 19.92
N GLN A 764 -36.20 4.35 20.55
CA GLN A 764 -36.95 3.73 21.65
C GLN A 764 -36.04 3.18 22.75
N TYR A 765 -36.58 3.15 23.96
CA TYR A 765 -35.82 2.80 25.16
C TYR A 765 -35.67 1.26 25.35
N ILE A 766 -36.71 0.50 25.00
CA ILE A 766 -36.83 -0.92 25.38
C ILE A 766 -36.76 -1.88 24.18
N HIS A 767 -37.57 -1.68 23.13
CA HIS A 767 -37.77 -2.68 22.06
C HIS A 767 -36.91 -2.44 20.80
N ALA A 768 -35.78 -1.74 20.94
CA ALA A 768 -34.65 -1.63 19.99
C ALA A 768 -34.47 -2.82 19.03
N PRO A 769 -34.88 -2.87 17.73
CA PRO A 769 -34.72 -4.08 16.93
C PRO A 769 -33.26 -4.49 16.70
N MET A 770 -32.32 -3.54 16.67
CA MET A 770 -30.88 -3.85 16.65
C MET A 770 -30.41 -4.34 18.02
N MET A 771 -30.65 -3.58 19.09
CA MET A 771 -30.23 -3.97 20.45
C MET A 771 -30.80 -5.34 20.88
N ALA A 772 -32.05 -5.65 20.51
CA ALA A 772 -32.72 -6.91 20.83
C ALA A 772 -31.98 -8.12 20.24
N GLN A 773 -31.32 -7.98 19.07
CA GLN A 773 -30.50 -9.06 18.50
C GLN A 773 -29.28 -9.39 19.37
N PHE A 774 -28.83 -8.44 20.19
CA PHE A 774 -27.76 -8.60 21.17
C PHE A 774 -28.29 -8.93 22.57
N ASN A 775 -29.58 -9.28 22.71
CA ASN A 775 -30.27 -9.49 23.99
C ASN A 775 -30.13 -8.31 24.97
N ARG A 776 -30.19 -7.09 24.42
CA ARG A 776 -30.06 -5.83 25.18
C ARG A 776 -31.16 -4.84 24.85
N SER A 777 -31.31 -3.86 25.73
CA SER A 777 -32.06 -2.63 25.57
C SER A 777 -31.36 -1.52 26.35
N GLN A 778 -31.78 -0.27 26.20
CA GLN A 778 -31.24 0.81 27.05
C GLN A 778 -31.61 0.60 28.52
N TRP A 779 -32.83 0.12 28.79
CA TRP A 779 -33.31 -0.20 30.14
C TRP A 779 -32.41 -1.24 30.83
N GLN A 780 -32.00 -2.28 30.10
CA GLN A 780 -31.06 -3.28 30.61
C GLN A 780 -29.65 -2.73 30.79
N MET A 781 -29.19 -1.87 29.87
CA MET A 781 -27.85 -1.29 29.91
C MET A 781 -27.66 -0.43 31.16
N GLU A 782 -28.69 0.31 31.57
CA GLU A 782 -28.69 1.14 32.77
C GLU A 782 -28.87 0.36 34.08
N GLY A 783 -28.86 -0.98 34.01
CA GLY A 783 -28.73 -1.84 35.19
C GLY A 783 -30.05 -2.22 35.84
N PHE A 784 -31.13 -2.32 35.06
CA PHE A 784 -32.43 -2.78 35.53
C PHE A 784 -32.37 -4.14 36.25
N GLU A 785 -33.01 -4.19 37.42
CA GLU A 785 -33.19 -5.42 38.19
C GLU A 785 -34.49 -6.14 37.80
N SER A 786 -34.39 -7.39 37.33
CA SER A 786 -35.58 -8.18 36.97
C SER A 786 -36.39 -8.70 38.16
N GLN A 787 -35.88 -8.55 39.39
CA GLN A 787 -36.51 -9.02 40.61
C GLN A 787 -36.15 -8.12 41.78
N VAL A 788 -37.14 -7.80 42.61
CA VAL A 788 -36.98 -7.03 43.85
C VAL A 788 -37.70 -7.71 45.00
N SER A 789 -37.29 -7.43 46.24
CA SER A 789 -37.96 -7.97 47.44
C SER A 789 -38.48 -6.87 48.34
N ASP A 790 -39.63 -7.12 48.97
CA ASP A 790 -40.11 -6.25 50.04
C ASP A 790 -39.38 -6.50 51.38
N PRO A 791 -39.61 -5.68 52.43
CA PRO A 791 -39.00 -5.89 53.73
C PRO A 791 -39.42 -7.18 54.45
N PHE A 792 -40.44 -7.88 53.96
CA PHE A 792 -40.94 -9.14 54.50
C PHE A 792 -40.39 -10.35 53.74
N GLY A 793 -39.60 -10.14 52.68
CA GLY A 793 -38.99 -11.18 51.86
C GLY A 793 -39.88 -11.71 50.74
N HIS A 794 -41.00 -11.04 50.43
CA HIS A 794 -41.79 -11.37 49.25
C HIS A 794 -41.06 -10.89 48.00
N LEU A 795 -40.94 -11.78 47.01
CA LEU A 795 -40.23 -11.53 45.77
C LEU A 795 -41.20 -11.06 44.67
N PHE A 796 -40.89 -9.96 44.01
CA PHE A 796 -41.63 -9.41 42.88
C PHE A 796 -40.79 -9.55 41.62
N LYS A 797 -41.37 -10.11 40.54
CA LYS A 797 -40.73 -10.15 39.22
C LYS A 797 -41.12 -8.92 38.44
N LEU A 798 -40.12 -8.21 37.91
CA LEU A 798 -40.28 -6.98 37.16
C LEU A 798 -40.07 -7.21 35.66
N ASN A 799 -40.79 -6.43 34.87
CA ASN A 799 -40.58 -6.28 33.44
C ASN A 799 -39.83 -4.97 33.15
N GLN A 800 -39.15 -4.92 32.00
CA GLN A 800 -38.56 -3.67 31.54
C GLN A 800 -39.65 -2.61 31.37
N GLY A 801 -39.40 -1.40 31.84
CA GLY A 801 -40.36 -0.31 31.88
C GLY A 801 -41.19 -0.22 33.16
N ASP A 802 -41.11 -1.19 34.09
CA ASP A 802 -41.80 -1.08 35.38
C ASP A 802 -41.19 0.07 36.19
N VAL A 803 -41.96 1.14 36.41
CA VAL A 803 -41.47 2.38 37.04
C VAL A 803 -41.91 2.50 38.49
N VAL A 804 -43.19 2.25 38.80
CA VAL A 804 -43.73 2.44 40.15
C VAL A 804 -44.82 1.44 40.51
N PHE A 805 -44.90 1.12 41.80
CA PHE A 805 -45.96 0.37 42.43
C PHE A 805 -46.90 1.34 43.15
N TYR A 806 -48.19 1.23 42.85
CA TYR A 806 -49.27 1.89 43.57
C TYR A 806 -50.00 0.90 44.46
N HIS A 807 -50.37 1.30 45.68
CA HIS A 807 -51.31 0.53 46.50
C HIS A 807 -52.65 0.36 45.78
N ALA A 808 -53.16 -0.87 45.65
CA ALA A 808 -54.50 -1.11 45.09
C ALA A 808 -55.63 -0.89 46.12
N ASP A 809 -55.30 -0.76 47.40
CA ASP A 809 -56.22 -0.58 48.53
C ASP A 809 -56.12 0.78 49.22
N GLN A 810 -55.19 1.66 48.80
CA GLN A 810 -54.99 2.99 49.39
C GLN A 810 -55.03 4.10 48.35
N SER A 811 -55.60 5.22 48.77
CA SER A 811 -55.88 6.37 47.92
C SER A 811 -55.39 7.66 48.58
N SER A 812 -55.01 8.62 47.75
CA SER A 812 -54.81 10.01 48.17
C SER A 812 -56.03 10.61 48.88
N ARG A 813 -57.25 10.12 48.62
CA ARG A 813 -58.47 10.57 49.32
C ARG A 813 -58.49 10.19 50.80
N ASP A 814 -57.79 9.13 51.19
CA ASP A 814 -57.72 8.69 52.59
C ASP A 814 -57.07 9.76 53.48
N ASP A 815 -56.11 10.52 52.93
CA ASP A 815 -55.35 11.55 53.64
C ASP A 815 -56.12 12.87 53.83
N PHE A 816 -57.20 13.09 53.07
CA PHE A 816 -58.00 14.32 53.11
C PHE A 816 -59.46 14.09 53.53
N SER A 817 -59.80 12.90 54.01
CA SER A 817 -61.14 12.59 54.51
C SER A 817 -61.36 13.20 55.90
N ALA A 818 -62.55 13.76 56.15
CA ALA A 818 -62.88 14.52 57.37
C ALA A 818 -62.99 13.68 58.67
N GLN A 819 -62.55 12.42 58.67
CA GLN A 819 -62.61 11.51 59.82
C GLN A 819 -61.25 11.17 60.46
N VAL A 820 -60.17 11.86 60.08
CA VAL A 820 -58.86 11.71 60.75
C VAL A 820 -58.79 12.70 61.93
N PRO A 821 -58.54 12.24 63.19
CA PRO A 821 -58.26 13.16 64.29
C PRO A 821 -56.94 13.89 64.01
N GLN A 822 -56.95 15.22 64.16
CA GLN A 822 -55.78 16.11 64.04
C GLN A 822 -54.60 15.66 64.91
#